data_AF-A0AAV7DR53-F1
#
_entry.id   AF-A0AAV7DR53-F1
#
_cell.length_a   1.000
_cell.length_b   1.000
_cell.length_c   1.000
_cell.angle_alpha   90.00
_cell.angle_beta   90.00
_cell.angle_gamma   90.00
#
_symmetry.space_group_name_H-M   'P 1'
#
loop_
_entity.id
_entity.type
_entity.pdbx_description
1 polymer ?
#
loop_
_entity_poly.entity_id
_entity_poly.type
_entity_poly.pdbx_seq_one_letter_code
_entity_poly.pdbx_strand_id
1 'polypeptide(L)'
;MEVLMAERPDLVFHNKVIDGTAMKRLISRLIDHFGMAYTSHILDQVKTLGFRQATATSISLGIDDLLTIPSKGWLVQDAEQQSLILEKHHHYGNVHAVEKLRQSIEIWYATSEYLRQEMHLNFRMTDPSNPVHIMSFSGARGNASQVHQLVGMRGLMSDPQGQMIDLPIQSNLREGLSLTEYIISCYGARKGVVDTAVRTSDAGYLTRRLVEVVQHIVVRRTDCGTIRGISVSPQNGMTEKMLIQTLIGRVLADDVYMGLRCIAARNQDIGIGLVNRFITFQAQPIYIRTPFTCRSTSWICRLCYGRSPTHGDLVELGEAVGIIAGQSIGEPGTQLTLRTFHTGGVFTGGTAEQVRAPFNGKIQFNEDLVHPTRTRHGHPAFLCYIDLYVTIESQGIIHSVNIPPKSFLLVQNGQYVESEQVIAEIRAGTSTLNFKERVRKHIYSDSEGEMHWSTDVYHAPEYTYGNVHLLPKTSHLWILSGTRADLIDKAADSVAAAAIKVRCHYVNKKKWLGGMLTNWSTTETRLHKFRDLRVEAGKLKRLPKRDAAMLKRQLSHLQTYLGGIKYMTELPDIVIIVDQQEEYTALRECITLGIPTICLIDTNCDPDLADISIPANDDAIASIRLILNKLVSAICEGRSSYIRNR
;
A
#
# COMPACT_ATOMS: atom_id res chain seq x y z
N MET A 1 -9.71 -41.26 -55.99
CA MET A 1 -10.95 -40.51 -56.31
C MET A 1 -10.60 -39.03 -56.25
N GLU A 2 -10.00 -38.56 -57.36
CA GLU A 2 -9.78 -37.14 -57.64
C GLU A 2 -11.16 -36.50 -57.80
N VAL A 3 -11.55 -35.64 -56.87
CA VAL A 3 -12.72 -34.78 -57.04
C VAL A 3 -12.39 -33.42 -56.44
N LEU A 4 -12.17 -32.47 -57.35
CA LEU A 4 -12.33 -31.02 -57.19
C LEU A 4 -11.35 -30.30 -56.25
N MET A 5 -10.10 -30.19 -56.70
CA MET A 5 -9.31 -28.97 -56.46
C MET A 5 -9.91 -27.83 -57.30
N ALA A 6 -11.01 -27.25 -56.82
CA ALA A 6 -11.52 -26.00 -57.35
C ALA A 6 -10.61 -24.88 -56.82
N GLU A 7 -9.91 -24.21 -57.73
CA GLU A 7 -9.18 -22.97 -57.48
C GLU A 7 -10.08 -21.96 -56.73
N ARG A 8 -9.60 -21.44 -55.58
CA ARG A 8 -9.94 -20.15 -54.91
C ARG A 8 -9.46 -20.13 -53.44
N PRO A 9 -9.21 -18.95 -52.83
CA PRO A 9 -8.47 -17.76 -53.26
C PRO A 9 -7.15 -17.62 -52.46
N ASP A 10 -6.19 -16.82 -52.94
CA ASP A 10 -4.95 -16.37 -52.27
C ASP A 10 -4.67 -16.95 -50.87
N LEU A 11 -3.90 -18.04 -50.79
CA LEU A 11 -3.24 -18.45 -49.55
C LEU A 11 -2.27 -17.33 -49.17
N VAL A 12 -2.77 -16.36 -48.39
CA VAL A 12 -2.02 -15.17 -47.98
C VAL A 12 -0.81 -15.64 -47.18
N PHE A 13 0.35 -15.66 -47.83
CA PHE A 13 1.62 -15.95 -47.19
C PHE A 13 1.87 -14.91 -46.09
N HIS A 14 1.91 -15.37 -44.85
CA HIS A 14 2.12 -14.50 -43.69
C HIS A 14 3.59 -14.54 -43.26
N ASN A 15 4.38 -13.61 -43.80
CA ASN A 15 5.78 -13.42 -43.39
C ASN A 15 5.88 -12.52 -42.14
N LYS A 16 5.38 -13.00 -41.00
CA LYS A 16 5.51 -12.32 -39.70
C LYS A 16 5.83 -13.33 -38.61
N VAL A 17 6.55 -12.89 -37.59
CA VAL A 17 6.77 -13.67 -36.37
C VAL A 17 5.41 -13.99 -35.75
N ILE A 18 5.14 -15.28 -35.52
CA ILE A 18 3.86 -15.75 -34.98
C ILE A 18 4.00 -15.84 -33.46
N ASP A 19 3.60 -14.77 -32.76
CA ASP A 19 3.41 -14.79 -31.30
C ASP A 19 2.09 -15.49 -30.90
N GLY A 20 1.88 -15.72 -29.61
CA GLY A 20 0.66 -16.36 -29.11
C GLY A 20 -0.64 -15.60 -29.45
N THR A 21 -0.58 -14.29 -29.68
CA THR A 21 -1.75 -13.49 -30.09
C THR A 21 -2.02 -13.58 -31.59
N ALA A 22 -0.96 -13.58 -32.41
CA ALA A 22 -0.99 -13.79 -33.83
C ALA A 22 -1.48 -15.21 -34.14
N MET A 23 -1.06 -16.20 -33.35
CA MET A 23 -1.58 -17.57 -33.45
C MET A 23 -3.09 -17.60 -33.22
N LYS A 24 -3.61 -16.97 -32.15
CA LYS A 24 -5.07 -16.88 -31.94
C LYS A 24 -5.82 -16.23 -33.10
N ARG A 25 -5.26 -15.18 -33.69
CA ARG A 25 -5.82 -14.51 -34.88
C ARG A 25 -5.80 -15.43 -36.10
N LEU A 26 -4.72 -16.17 -36.31
CA LEU A 26 -4.59 -17.16 -37.39
C LEU A 26 -5.66 -18.24 -37.23
N ILE A 27 -5.80 -18.81 -36.03
CA ILE A 27 -6.82 -19.82 -35.73
C ILE A 27 -8.23 -19.27 -35.99
N SER A 28 -8.52 -18.05 -35.55
CA SER A 28 -9.83 -17.42 -35.80
C SER A 28 -10.13 -17.32 -37.29
N ARG A 29 -9.15 -16.89 -38.10
CA ARG A 29 -9.30 -16.85 -39.57
C ARG A 29 -9.48 -18.21 -40.21
N LEU A 30 -8.79 -19.24 -39.71
CA LEU A 30 -8.94 -20.61 -40.19
C LEU A 30 -10.36 -21.13 -39.92
N ILE A 31 -10.90 -20.85 -38.72
CA ILE A 31 -12.28 -21.20 -38.36
C ILE A 31 -13.26 -20.50 -39.30
N ASP A 32 -13.06 -19.21 -39.56
CA ASP A 32 -13.94 -18.42 -40.43
C ASP A 32 -13.93 -18.91 -41.89
N HIS A 33 -12.78 -19.39 -42.39
CA HIS A 33 -12.62 -19.77 -43.80
C HIS A 33 -12.91 -21.25 -44.08
N PHE A 34 -12.45 -22.16 -43.20
CA PHE A 34 -12.51 -23.61 -43.42
C PHE A 34 -13.47 -24.33 -42.46
N GLY A 35 -14.02 -23.64 -41.46
CA GLY A 35 -14.88 -24.22 -40.43
C GLY A 35 -14.12 -24.98 -39.34
N MET A 36 -14.85 -25.39 -38.29
CA MET A 36 -14.26 -25.98 -37.08
C MET A 36 -13.57 -27.34 -37.33
N ALA A 37 -14.19 -28.23 -38.10
CA ALA A 37 -13.69 -29.60 -38.29
C ALA A 37 -12.34 -29.63 -39.02
N TYR A 38 -12.22 -28.90 -40.12
CA TYR A 38 -10.97 -28.84 -40.89
C TYR A 38 -9.88 -28.09 -40.12
N THR A 39 -10.24 -27.00 -39.43
CA THR A 39 -9.30 -26.26 -38.58
C THR A 39 -8.72 -27.14 -37.47
N SER A 40 -9.52 -28.01 -36.86
CA SER A 40 -9.03 -28.97 -35.85
C SER A 40 -7.92 -29.87 -36.39
N HIS A 41 -8.05 -30.34 -37.63
CA HIS A 41 -7.01 -31.18 -38.25
C HIS A 41 -5.73 -30.39 -38.53
N ILE A 42 -5.84 -29.16 -39.04
CA ILE A 42 -4.69 -28.26 -39.23
C ILE A 42 -3.99 -28.00 -37.90
N LEU A 43 -4.75 -27.75 -36.83
CA LEU A 43 -4.19 -27.49 -35.50
C LEU A 43 -3.36 -28.65 -34.97
N ASP A 44 -3.76 -29.90 -35.22
CA ASP A 44 -2.97 -31.07 -34.84
C ASP A 44 -1.65 -31.18 -35.61
N GLN A 45 -1.66 -30.80 -36.90
CA GLN A 45 -0.43 -30.74 -37.71
C GLN A 45 0.50 -29.63 -37.21
N VAL A 46 -0.04 -28.43 -36.93
CA VAL A 46 0.71 -27.31 -36.38
C VAL A 46 1.29 -27.65 -35.00
N LYS A 47 0.52 -28.33 -34.14
CA LYS A 47 0.97 -28.83 -32.84
C LYS A 47 2.16 -29.77 -32.98
N THR A 48 2.07 -30.75 -33.89
CA THR A 48 3.13 -31.73 -34.12
C THR A 48 4.40 -31.07 -34.67
N LEU A 49 4.25 -30.14 -35.62
CA LEU A 49 5.35 -29.34 -36.14
C LEU A 49 5.98 -28.50 -35.02
N GLY A 50 5.16 -27.83 -34.20
CA GLY A 50 5.59 -27.02 -33.08
C GLY A 50 6.41 -27.83 -32.07
N PHE A 51 5.96 -29.02 -31.69
CA PHE A 51 6.74 -29.90 -30.82
C PHE A 51 8.05 -30.35 -31.45
N ARG A 52 8.05 -30.70 -32.74
CA ARG A 52 9.27 -31.10 -33.45
C ARG A 52 10.30 -29.98 -33.50
N GLN A 53 9.86 -28.76 -33.82
CA GLN A 53 10.73 -27.60 -33.91
C GLN A 53 11.20 -27.15 -32.52
N ALA A 54 10.34 -27.16 -31.50
CA ALA A 54 10.74 -26.86 -30.13
C ALA A 54 11.85 -27.79 -29.64
N THR A 55 11.72 -29.10 -29.88
CA THR A 55 12.76 -30.07 -29.55
C THR A 55 14.04 -29.82 -30.36
N ALA A 56 13.95 -29.54 -31.66
CA ALA A 56 15.11 -29.25 -32.50
C ALA A 56 15.85 -27.98 -32.06
N THR A 57 15.13 -26.93 -31.65
CA THR A 57 15.71 -25.69 -31.14
C THR A 57 16.38 -25.86 -29.77
N SER A 58 15.98 -26.86 -28.99
CA SER A 58 16.62 -27.22 -27.71
C SER A 58 16.87 -26.02 -26.79
N ILE A 59 15.88 -25.14 -26.65
CA ILE A 59 15.98 -23.93 -25.82
C ILE A 59 16.21 -24.37 -24.36
N SER A 60 17.30 -23.85 -23.77
CA SER A 60 17.66 -24.03 -22.36
C SER A 60 17.70 -22.69 -21.66
N LEU A 61 17.67 -22.68 -20.33
CA LEU A 61 17.78 -21.48 -19.51
C LEU A 61 18.91 -21.66 -18.49
N GLY A 62 19.94 -20.84 -18.61
CA GLY A 62 21.05 -20.71 -17.68
C GLY A 62 21.03 -19.41 -16.89
N ILE A 63 21.97 -19.28 -15.94
CA ILE A 63 22.16 -18.04 -15.18
C ILE A 63 22.76 -16.92 -16.03
N ASP A 64 23.52 -17.28 -17.07
CA ASP A 64 24.18 -16.32 -17.96
C ASP A 64 23.18 -15.66 -18.93
N ASP A 65 22.04 -16.31 -19.20
CA ASP A 65 20.97 -15.76 -20.03
C ASP A 65 20.24 -14.59 -19.35
N LEU A 66 20.35 -14.45 -18.02
CA LEU A 66 19.69 -13.42 -17.22
C LEU A 66 20.42 -12.07 -17.26
N LEU A 67 20.79 -11.58 -18.43
CA LEU A 67 21.64 -10.40 -18.66
C LEU A 67 21.17 -9.13 -17.92
N THR A 68 21.94 -8.69 -16.92
CA THR A 68 21.63 -7.47 -16.16
C THR A 68 21.75 -6.21 -17.03
N ILE A 69 20.95 -5.20 -16.70
CA ILE A 69 20.89 -3.96 -17.46
C ILE A 69 22.02 -3.03 -16.98
N PRO A 70 22.93 -2.57 -17.86
CA PRO A 70 24.05 -1.71 -17.46
C PRO A 70 23.62 -0.39 -16.78
N SER A 71 22.50 0.20 -17.23
CA SER A 71 21.98 1.47 -16.69
C SER A 71 21.40 1.35 -15.27
N LYS A 72 21.20 0.12 -14.75
CA LYS A 72 20.62 -0.10 -13.42
C LYS A 72 21.39 0.60 -12.30
N GLY A 73 22.72 0.50 -12.30
CA GLY A 73 23.53 1.07 -11.22
C GLY A 73 23.33 2.58 -11.09
N TRP A 74 23.37 3.29 -12.22
CA TRP A 74 23.16 4.73 -12.27
C TRP A 74 21.73 5.12 -11.86
N LEU A 75 20.71 4.40 -12.36
CA LEU A 75 19.31 4.67 -12.05
C LEU A 75 18.96 4.48 -10.58
N VAL A 76 19.54 3.47 -9.93
CA VAL A 76 19.39 3.25 -8.48
C VAL A 76 20.07 4.38 -7.71
N GLN A 77 21.27 4.79 -8.12
CA GLN A 77 22.00 5.88 -7.48
C GLN A 77 21.27 7.24 -7.60
N ASP A 78 20.69 7.55 -8.76
CA ASP A 78 19.84 8.73 -8.98
C ASP A 78 18.64 8.72 -8.01
N ALA A 79 17.94 7.59 -7.89
CA ALA A 79 16.80 7.44 -6.99
C ALA A 79 17.20 7.58 -5.50
N GLU A 80 18.36 7.03 -5.10
CA GLU A 80 18.90 7.20 -3.74
C GLU A 80 19.26 8.65 -3.44
N GLN A 81 19.89 9.35 -4.38
CA GLN A 81 20.23 10.76 -4.23
C GLN A 81 18.98 11.62 -4.08
N GLN A 82 17.94 11.38 -4.88
CA GLN A 82 16.65 12.05 -4.74
C GLN A 82 16.01 11.74 -3.38
N SER A 83 16.06 10.50 -2.92
CA SER A 83 15.55 10.09 -1.60
C SER A 83 16.28 10.82 -0.46
N LEU A 84 17.59 10.99 -0.56
CA LEU A 84 18.40 11.74 0.41
C LEU A 84 18.02 13.22 0.44
N ILE A 85 17.75 13.83 -0.72
CA ILE A 85 17.28 15.22 -0.81
C ILE A 85 15.92 15.37 -0.13
N LEU A 86 14.98 14.43 -0.37
CA LEU A 86 13.69 14.41 0.30
C LEU A 86 13.80 14.27 1.81
N GLU A 87 14.75 13.46 2.28
CA GLU A 87 15.04 13.31 3.70
C GLU A 87 15.55 14.61 4.32
N LYS A 88 16.45 15.34 3.63
CA LYS A 88 16.88 16.67 4.07
C LYS A 88 15.72 17.66 4.12
N HIS A 89 14.86 17.70 3.10
CA HIS A 89 13.68 18.57 3.10
C HIS A 89 12.70 18.24 4.23
N HIS A 90 12.57 16.97 4.59
CA HIS A 90 11.80 16.54 5.74
C HIS A 90 12.43 17.01 7.06
N HIS A 91 13.75 16.84 7.22
CA HIS A 91 14.49 17.34 8.38
C HIS A 91 14.39 18.86 8.55
N TYR A 92 14.37 19.61 7.45
CA TYR A 92 14.16 21.06 7.47
C TYR A 92 12.69 21.47 7.68
N GLY A 93 11.76 20.52 7.77
CA GLY A 93 10.33 20.81 7.95
C GLY A 93 9.59 21.31 6.71
N ASN A 94 10.22 21.25 5.52
CA ASN A 94 9.62 21.69 4.26
C ASN A 94 8.59 20.69 3.70
N VAL A 95 8.73 19.41 4.04
CA VAL A 95 7.89 18.32 3.50
C VAL A 95 7.34 17.48 4.65
N HIS A 96 6.04 17.21 4.61
CA HIS A 96 5.39 16.39 5.63
C HIS A 96 5.74 14.90 5.49
N ALA A 97 5.65 14.11 6.57
CA ALA A 97 6.01 12.69 6.56
C ALA A 97 5.19 11.84 5.56
N VAL A 98 3.92 12.21 5.32
CA VAL A 98 3.07 11.54 4.32
C VAL A 98 3.49 11.92 2.90
N GLU A 99 3.86 13.18 2.68
CA GLU A 99 4.35 13.66 1.39
C GLU A 99 5.71 13.06 1.05
N LYS A 100 6.61 12.93 2.03
CA LYS A 100 7.89 12.20 1.90
C LYS A 100 7.65 10.78 1.41
N LEU A 101 6.79 10.03 2.10
CA LEU A 101 6.47 8.65 1.74
C LEU A 101 5.89 8.55 0.33
N ARG A 102 4.93 9.42 -0.01
CA ARG A 102 4.33 9.44 -1.33
C ARG A 102 5.35 9.73 -2.43
N GLN A 103 6.20 10.74 -2.24
CA GLN A 103 7.24 11.10 -3.21
C GLN A 103 8.28 9.99 -3.34
N SER A 104 8.70 9.37 -2.24
CA SER A 104 9.58 8.18 -2.22
C SER A 104 9.00 7.05 -3.08
N ILE A 105 7.73 6.69 -2.85
CA ILE A 105 7.03 5.66 -3.63
C ILE A 105 6.97 6.00 -5.12
N GLU A 106 6.65 7.26 -5.45
CA GLU A 106 6.55 7.70 -6.85
C GLU A 106 7.91 7.65 -7.57
N ILE A 107 9.01 8.05 -6.91
CA ILE A 107 10.38 7.97 -7.45
C ILE A 107 10.77 6.51 -7.71
N TRP A 108 10.67 5.65 -6.69
CA TRP A 108 11.08 4.24 -6.82
C TRP A 108 10.22 3.47 -7.82
N TYR A 109 8.93 3.78 -7.90
CA TYR A 109 8.06 3.19 -8.90
C TYR A 109 8.45 3.64 -10.32
N ALA A 110 8.68 4.94 -10.53
CA ALA A 110 9.07 5.47 -11.83
C ALA A 110 10.41 4.86 -12.31
N THR A 111 11.39 4.74 -11.42
CA THR A 111 12.68 4.10 -11.71
C THR A 111 12.51 2.61 -12.06
N SER A 112 11.68 1.88 -11.30
CA SER A 112 11.38 0.48 -11.59
C SER A 112 10.71 0.29 -12.96
N GLU A 113 9.74 1.15 -13.29
CA GLU A 113 9.01 1.07 -14.55
C GLU A 113 9.90 1.45 -15.74
N TYR A 114 10.79 2.44 -15.56
CA TYR A 114 11.78 2.79 -16.57
C TYR A 114 12.75 1.63 -16.84
N LEU A 115 13.29 0.99 -15.80
CA LEU A 115 14.11 -0.21 -15.95
C LEU A 115 13.38 -1.33 -16.70
N ARG A 116 12.08 -1.50 -16.44
CA ARG A 116 11.26 -2.50 -17.13
C ARG A 116 11.18 -2.21 -18.63
N GLN A 117 11.09 -0.94 -19.03
CA GLN A 117 11.06 -0.53 -20.44
C GLN A 117 12.42 -0.71 -21.11
N GLU A 118 13.49 -0.27 -20.47
CA GLU A 118 14.87 -0.42 -20.95
C GLU A 118 15.26 -1.89 -21.15
N MET A 119 14.80 -2.78 -20.26
CA MET A 119 14.97 -4.22 -20.42
C MET A 119 14.49 -4.73 -21.78
N HIS A 120 13.33 -4.25 -22.25
CA HIS A 120 12.77 -4.68 -23.53
C HIS A 120 13.63 -4.26 -24.72
N LEU A 121 14.22 -3.07 -24.66
CA LEU A 121 15.12 -2.55 -25.70
C LEU A 121 16.47 -3.27 -25.66
N ASN A 122 17.02 -3.50 -24.47
CA ASN A 122 18.31 -4.15 -24.29
C ASN A 122 18.32 -5.57 -24.88
N PHE A 123 17.31 -6.40 -24.59
CA PHE A 123 17.23 -7.74 -25.20
C PHE A 123 17.16 -7.69 -26.73
N ARG A 124 16.50 -6.68 -27.32
CA ARG A 124 16.42 -6.54 -28.78
C ARG A 124 17.73 -6.09 -29.41
N MET A 125 18.52 -5.28 -28.71
CA MET A 125 19.78 -4.76 -29.24
C MET A 125 20.95 -5.72 -29.03
N THR A 126 21.00 -6.39 -27.87
CA THR A 126 22.14 -7.20 -27.47
C THR A 126 22.06 -8.63 -28.00
N ASP A 127 20.97 -9.34 -27.72
CA ASP A 127 20.78 -10.71 -28.19
C ASP A 127 19.28 -11.06 -28.35
N PRO A 128 18.73 -10.89 -29.56
CA PRO A 128 17.36 -11.29 -29.88
C PRO A 128 17.09 -12.80 -29.71
N SER A 129 18.14 -13.62 -29.73
CA SER A 129 18.05 -15.07 -29.62
C SER A 129 18.13 -15.58 -28.18
N ASN A 130 18.22 -14.68 -27.20
CA ASN A 130 18.25 -15.03 -25.79
C ASN A 130 17.00 -15.86 -25.41
N PRO A 131 17.14 -17.02 -24.75
CA PRO A 131 16.04 -17.87 -24.33
C PRO A 131 14.93 -17.16 -23.54
N VAL A 132 15.31 -16.26 -22.62
CA VAL A 132 14.39 -15.47 -21.79
C VAL A 132 13.56 -14.54 -22.67
N HIS A 133 14.21 -13.90 -23.65
CA HIS A 133 13.54 -13.05 -24.63
C HIS A 133 12.57 -13.88 -25.49
N ILE A 134 13.00 -15.00 -26.04
CA ILE A 134 12.15 -15.86 -26.87
C ILE A 134 10.92 -16.32 -26.09
N MET A 135 11.08 -16.83 -24.86
CA MET A 135 9.98 -17.36 -24.05
C MET A 135 8.95 -16.29 -23.66
N SER A 136 9.42 -15.13 -23.17
CA SER A 136 8.53 -14.08 -22.67
C SER A 136 7.82 -13.33 -23.82
N PHE A 137 8.51 -13.06 -24.93
CA PHE A 137 7.97 -12.23 -26.01
C PHE A 137 7.17 -13.03 -27.04
N SER A 138 7.44 -14.34 -27.20
CA SER A 138 6.55 -15.23 -27.96
C SER A 138 5.18 -15.41 -27.27
N GLY A 139 5.08 -15.07 -25.98
CA GLY A 139 3.89 -15.31 -25.16
C GLY A 139 3.72 -16.78 -24.77
N ALA A 140 4.77 -17.61 -24.91
CA ALA A 140 4.75 -19.00 -24.50
C ALA A 140 4.72 -19.14 -22.97
N ARG A 141 5.63 -18.45 -22.27
CA ARG A 141 5.70 -18.41 -20.81
C ARG A 141 6.53 -17.23 -20.34
N GLY A 142 6.07 -16.56 -19.29
CA GLY A 142 6.75 -15.41 -18.72
C GLY A 142 6.06 -14.10 -19.09
N ASN A 143 5.86 -13.25 -18.10
CA ASN A 143 5.44 -11.86 -18.31
C ASN A 143 6.67 -10.94 -18.21
N ALA A 144 6.65 -9.80 -18.88
CA ALA A 144 7.64 -8.74 -18.74
C ALA A 144 7.93 -8.39 -17.27
N SER A 145 6.89 -8.34 -16.43
CA SER A 145 7.03 -8.09 -14.99
C SER A 145 7.81 -9.21 -14.26
N GLN A 146 7.71 -10.46 -14.71
CA GLN A 146 8.45 -11.57 -14.12
C GLN A 146 9.93 -11.53 -14.53
N VAL A 147 10.21 -11.22 -15.78
CA VAL A 147 11.60 -11.02 -16.25
C VAL A 147 12.24 -9.82 -15.54
N HIS A 148 11.48 -8.75 -15.34
CA HIS A 148 11.92 -7.58 -14.56
C HIS A 148 12.32 -7.94 -13.12
N GLN A 149 11.59 -8.83 -12.45
CA GLN A 149 11.97 -9.30 -11.11
C GLN A 149 13.23 -10.16 -11.10
N LEU A 150 13.54 -10.86 -12.19
CA LEU A 150 14.74 -11.69 -12.31
C LEU A 150 16.01 -10.85 -12.53
N VAL A 151 15.90 -9.80 -13.35
CA VAL A 151 17.07 -9.11 -13.94
C VAL A 151 17.11 -7.61 -13.65
N GLY A 152 15.96 -6.97 -13.49
CA GLY A 152 15.85 -5.55 -13.19
C GLY A 152 15.97 -5.28 -11.70
N MET A 153 14.83 -5.04 -11.05
CA MET A 153 14.72 -4.89 -9.60
C MET A 153 13.44 -5.55 -9.11
N ARG A 154 13.41 -5.96 -7.84
CA ARG A 154 12.18 -6.49 -7.23
C ARG A 154 11.19 -5.39 -6.84
N GLY A 155 11.69 -4.18 -6.54
CA GLY A 155 10.92 -2.96 -6.40
C GLY A 155 10.19 -2.85 -5.06
N LEU A 156 9.08 -2.09 -5.05
CA LEU A 156 8.30 -1.80 -3.85
C LEU A 156 7.36 -2.96 -3.49
N MET A 157 7.17 -3.17 -2.18
CA MET A 157 6.32 -4.21 -1.60
C MET A 157 5.26 -3.61 -0.67
N SER A 158 4.12 -4.30 -0.57
CA SER A 158 3.07 -3.97 0.40
C SER A 158 3.17 -4.83 1.66
N ASP A 159 2.86 -4.25 2.81
CA ASP A 159 2.66 -4.97 4.06
C ASP A 159 1.37 -5.84 4.02
N PRO A 160 1.13 -6.71 5.03
CA PRO A 160 -0.10 -7.50 5.12
C PRO A 160 -1.38 -6.65 5.11
N GLN A 161 -1.33 -5.42 5.63
CA GLN A 161 -2.42 -4.46 5.68
C GLN A 161 -2.68 -3.78 4.32
N GLY A 162 -1.76 -3.89 3.36
CA GLY A 162 -1.82 -3.26 2.04
C GLY A 162 -1.17 -1.88 1.97
N GLN A 163 -0.52 -1.43 3.04
CA GLN A 163 0.29 -0.20 3.02
C GLN A 163 1.63 -0.48 2.36
N MET A 164 2.12 0.51 1.61
CA MET A 164 3.41 0.41 0.94
C MET A 164 4.54 0.56 1.96
N ILE A 165 5.52 -0.34 1.88
CA ILE A 165 6.73 -0.28 2.70
C ILE A 165 7.67 0.74 2.04
N ASP A 166 8.17 1.69 2.83
CA ASP A 166 9.05 2.79 2.36
C ASP A 166 10.42 2.30 1.88
N LEU A 167 10.81 1.06 2.24
CA LEU A 167 12.07 0.45 1.84
C LEU A 167 11.91 -0.41 0.58
N PRO A 168 12.37 0.04 -0.60
CA PRO A 168 12.33 -0.72 -1.84
C PRO A 168 13.39 -1.82 -1.86
N ILE A 169 13.11 -2.90 -2.59
CA ILE A 169 14.08 -3.96 -2.86
C ILE A 169 14.80 -3.66 -4.18
N GLN A 170 16.02 -3.15 -4.07
CA GLN A 170 16.85 -2.75 -5.22
C GLN A 170 17.45 -3.97 -5.94
N SER A 171 17.74 -5.03 -5.17
CA SER A 171 18.33 -6.26 -5.64
C SER A 171 17.35 -7.06 -6.52
N ASN A 172 17.88 -7.85 -7.44
CA ASN A 172 17.09 -8.79 -8.25
C ASN A 172 17.35 -10.25 -7.84
N LEU A 173 16.58 -11.19 -8.40
CA LEU A 173 16.72 -12.60 -8.03
C LEU A 173 18.03 -13.23 -8.56
N ARG A 174 18.67 -12.65 -9.59
CA ARG A 174 19.98 -13.09 -10.08
C ARG A 174 21.10 -12.70 -9.12
N GLU A 175 21.09 -11.46 -8.63
CA GLU A 175 22.06 -10.90 -7.67
C GLU A 175 21.89 -11.50 -6.27
N GLY A 176 20.66 -11.89 -5.92
CA GLY A 176 20.29 -12.39 -4.60
C GLY A 176 19.68 -11.29 -3.73
N LEU A 177 18.97 -11.70 -2.68
CA LEU A 177 18.32 -10.78 -1.74
C LEU A 177 19.02 -10.84 -0.38
N SER A 178 19.22 -9.69 0.25
CA SER A 178 19.63 -9.63 1.66
C SER A 178 18.54 -10.19 2.58
N LEU A 179 18.90 -10.49 3.83
CA LEU A 179 17.95 -11.02 4.82
C LEU A 179 16.73 -10.09 5.01
N THR A 180 16.97 -8.78 5.06
CA THR A 180 15.91 -7.77 5.22
C THR A 180 15.00 -7.70 4.00
N GLU A 181 15.58 -7.63 2.79
CA GLU A 181 14.82 -7.63 1.53
C GLU A 181 14.00 -8.92 1.37
N TYR A 182 14.57 -10.07 1.74
CA TYR A 182 13.88 -11.36 1.69
C TYR A 182 12.66 -11.37 2.64
N ILE A 183 12.82 -10.93 3.88
CA ILE A 183 11.72 -10.85 4.85
C ILE A 183 10.61 -9.90 4.36
N ILE A 184 10.98 -8.74 3.82
CA ILE A 184 10.01 -7.78 3.24
C ILE A 184 9.24 -8.42 2.10
N SER A 185 9.92 -9.12 1.20
CA SER A 185 9.31 -9.88 0.10
C SER A 185 8.38 -10.99 0.61
N CYS A 186 8.67 -11.61 1.74
CA CYS A 186 7.81 -12.65 2.32
C CYS A 186 6.44 -12.11 2.77
N TYR A 187 6.35 -10.86 3.23
CA TYR A 187 5.06 -10.26 3.61
C TYR A 187 4.10 -10.15 2.42
N GLY A 188 4.59 -9.60 1.30
CA GLY A 188 3.82 -9.50 0.06
C GLY A 188 3.42 -10.86 -0.51
N ALA A 189 4.37 -11.81 -0.53
CA ALA A 189 4.12 -13.17 -1.01
C ALA A 189 3.09 -13.93 -0.16
N ARG A 190 3.21 -13.86 1.17
CA ARG A 190 2.28 -14.53 2.09
C ARG A 190 0.87 -13.96 1.95
N LYS A 191 0.73 -12.64 1.86
CA LYS A 191 -0.57 -11.99 1.61
C LYS A 191 -1.18 -12.49 0.30
N GLY A 192 -0.40 -12.50 -0.78
CA GLY A 192 -0.87 -12.98 -2.09
C GLY A 192 -1.38 -14.43 -2.04
N VAL A 193 -0.67 -15.34 -1.38
CA VAL A 193 -1.09 -16.75 -1.22
C VAL A 193 -2.36 -16.87 -0.37
N VAL A 194 -2.44 -16.13 0.74
CA VAL A 194 -3.62 -16.14 1.62
C VAL A 194 -4.84 -15.56 0.90
N ASP A 195 -4.70 -14.42 0.23
CA ASP A 195 -5.78 -13.79 -0.53
C ASP A 195 -6.25 -14.68 -1.68
N THR A 196 -5.33 -15.37 -2.35
CA THR A 196 -5.65 -16.36 -3.39
C THR A 196 -6.53 -17.46 -2.81
N ALA A 197 -6.15 -18.03 -1.66
CA ALA A 197 -6.91 -19.11 -1.03
C ALA A 197 -8.30 -18.66 -0.57
N VAL A 198 -8.40 -17.51 0.11
CA VAL A 198 -9.66 -17.00 0.65
C VAL A 198 -10.60 -16.55 -0.46
N ARG A 199 -10.15 -15.70 -1.39
CA ARG A 199 -11.02 -15.10 -2.42
C ARG A 199 -11.48 -16.08 -3.49
N THR A 200 -10.76 -17.18 -3.70
CA THR A 200 -11.23 -18.26 -4.58
C THR A 200 -12.56 -18.83 -4.09
N SER A 201 -12.73 -18.94 -2.77
CA SER A 201 -13.98 -19.40 -2.18
C SER A 201 -15.13 -18.41 -2.43
N ASP A 202 -14.87 -17.11 -2.30
CA ASP A 202 -15.86 -16.05 -2.54
C ASP A 202 -16.30 -16.01 -4.02
N ALA A 203 -15.35 -16.14 -4.96
CA ALA A 203 -15.65 -16.19 -6.39
C ALA A 203 -16.46 -17.44 -6.76
N GLY A 204 -16.13 -18.59 -6.18
CA GLY A 204 -16.90 -19.82 -6.33
C GLY A 204 -18.31 -19.69 -5.76
N TYR A 205 -18.45 -19.10 -4.57
CA TYR A 205 -19.75 -18.84 -3.95
C TYR A 205 -20.61 -17.87 -4.78
N LEU A 206 -20.01 -16.80 -5.32
CA LEU A 206 -20.70 -15.89 -6.25
C LEU A 206 -21.20 -16.63 -7.49
N THR A 207 -20.36 -17.49 -8.08
CA THR A 207 -20.73 -18.30 -9.26
C THR A 207 -21.93 -19.18 -8.95
N ARG A 208 -21.93 -19.87 -7.80
CA ARG A 208 -23.05 -20.67 -7.35
C ARG A 208 -24.33 -19.83 -7.23
N ARG A 209 -24.27 -18.67 -6.56
CA ARG A 209 -25.43 -17.78 -6.41
C ARG A 209 -25.95 -17.25 -7.74
N LEU A 210 -25.05 -16.90 -8.66
CA LEU A 210 -25.42 -16.47 -10.01
C LEU A 210 -26.20 -17.59 -10.70
N VAL A 211 -25.65 -18.81 -10.73
CA VAL A 211 -26.28 -19.98 -11.35
C VAL A 211 -27.65 -20.30 -10.71
N GLU A 212 -27.76 -20.27 -9.37
CA GLU A 212 -29.02 -20.50 -8.66
C GLU A 212 -30.13 -19.52 -9.08
N VAL A 213 -29.79 -18.26 -9.37
CA VAL A 213 -30.75 -17.24 -9.81
C VAL A 213 -31.14 -17.42 -11.28
N VAL A 214 -30.17 -17.75 -12.14
CA VAL A 214 -30.36 -17.76 -13.61
C VAL A 214 -30.71 -19.14 -14.19
N GLN A 215 -30.66 -20.22 -13.41
CA GLN A 215 -30.85 -21.60 -13.88
C GLN A 215 -32.18 -21.84 -14.63
N HIS A 216 -33.21 -21.05 -14.35
CA HIS A 216 -34.52 -21.17 -14.98
C HIS A 216 -34.61 -20.49 -16.36
N ILE A 217 -33.62 -19.68 -16.72
CA ILE A 217 -33.61 -18.88 -17.95
C ILE A 217 -33.15 -19.75 -19.13
N VAL A 218 -34.11 -20.17 -19.95
CA VAL A 218 -33.91 -21.02 -21.14
C VAL A 218 -34.52 -20.34 -22.36
N VAL A 219 -33.98 -20.61 -23.55
CA VAL A 219 -34.58 -20.15 -24.82
C VAL A 219 -35.77 -21.04 -25.18
N ARG A 220 -37.00 -20.50 -25.17
CA ARG A 220 -38.22 -21.29 -25.42
C ARG A 220 -38.95 -20.99 -26.73
N ARG A 221 -38.84 -19.76 -27.24
CA ARG A 221 -39.53 -19.33 -28.46
C ARG A 221 -38.60 -18.57 -29.39
N THR A 222 -38.97 -18.49 -30.66
CA THR A 222 -38.24 -17.71 -31.68
C THR A 222 -38.41 -16.21 -31.46
N ASP A 223 -39.64 -15.72 -31.39
CA ASP A 223 -39.97 -14.31 -31.16
C ASP A 223 -40.94 -14.12 -29.98
N CYS A 224 -40.74 -13.06 -29.20
CA CYS A 224 -41.66 -12.61 -28.16
C CYS A 224 -42.60 -11.48 -28.64
N GLY A 225 -42.38 -10.97 -29.85
CA GLY A 225 -43.19 -9.90 -30.47
C GLY A 225 -42.93 -8.51 -29.91
N THR A 226 -41.87 -8.32 -29.11
CA THR A 226 -41.54 -7.00 -28.54
C THR A 226 -41.08 -6.03 -29.63
N ILE A 227 -41.56 -4.78 -29.58
CA ILE A 227 -41.11 -3.68 -30.45
C ILE A 227 -40.02 -2.86 -29.73
N ARG A 228 -39.85 -3.06 -28.42
CA ARG A 228 -38.90 -2.30 -27.61
C ARG A 228 -37.46 -2.75 -27.89
N GLY A 229 -36.60 -1.79 -28.23
CA GLY A 229 -35.16 -1.96 -28.39
C GLY A 229 -34.36 -0.97 -27.54
N ILE A 230 -33.04 -1.19 -27.46
CA ILE A 230 -32.10 -0.25 -26.84
C ILE A 230 -31.31 0.41 -27.97
N SER A 231 -31.18 1.74 -27.94
CA SER A 231 -30.39 2.51 -28.90
C SER A 231 -28.90 2.45 -28.56
N VAL A 232 -28.07 2.09 -29.55
CA VAL A 232 -26.60 2.16 -29.47
C VAL A 232 -26.12 3.22 -30.45
N SER A 233 -25.44 4.26 -29.96
CA SER A 233 -24.95 5.39 -30.76
C SER A 233 -23.44 5.59 -30.62
N PRO A 234 -22.71 5.85 -31.71
CA PRO A 234 -21.25 6.05 -31.68
C PRO A 234 -20.79 7.36 -31.01
N GLN A 235 -21.67 8.35 -30.83
CA GLN A 235 -21.30 9.69 -30.38
C GLN A 235 -20.93 9.81 -28.88
N ASN A 236 -21.25 8.81 -28.04
CA ASN A 236 -21.01 8.85 -26.59
C ASN A 236 -19.60 8.36 -26.20
N GLY A 237 -18.53 8.98 -26.73
CA GLY A 237 -17.15 8.69 -26.30
C GLY A 237 -16.71 7.22 -26.40
N MET A 238 -17.49 6.37 -27.08
CA MET A 238 -17.19 4.95 -27.28
C MET A 238 -16.23 4.82 -28.45
N THR A 239 -15.14 4.09 -28.24
CA THR A 239 -14.22 3.73 -29.33
C THR A 239 -14.93 2.79 -30.32
N GLU A 240 -14.58 2.88 -31.61
CA GLU A 240 -15.15 2.04 -32.68
C GLU A 240 -15.13 0.54 -32.34
N LYS A 241 -14.07 0.10 -31.66
CA LYS A 241 -13.90 -1.29 -31.20
C LYS A 241 -14.99 -1.72 -30.21
N MET A 242 -15.41 -0.85 -29.29
CA MET A 242 -16.50 -1.15 -28.35
C MET A 242 -17.85 -1.22 -29.06
N LEU A 243 -18.07 -0.38 -30.07
CA LEU A 243 -19.28 -0.42 -30.88
C LEU A 243 -19.41 -1.76 -31.62
N ILE A 244 -18.32 -2.22 -32.25
CA ILE A 244 -18.24 -3.51 -32.93
C ILE A 244 -18.57 -4.66 -31.97
N GLN A 245 -17.92 -4.68 -30.81
CA GLN A 245 -18.13 -5.73 -29.80
C GLN A 245 -19.56 -5.76 -29.25
N THR A 246 -20.23 -4.60 -29.20
CA THR A 246 -21.60 -4.50 -28.68
C THR A 246 -22.63 -4.97 -29.71
N LEU A 247 -22.42 -4.67 -30.99
CA LEU A 247 -23.39 -4.93 -32.07
C LEU A 247 -23.27 -6.35 -32.65
N ILE A 248 -22.07 -6.94 -32.72
CA ILE A 248 -21.87 -8.27 -33.29
C ILE A 248 -22.74 -9.30 -32.55
N GLY A 249 -23.47 -10.10 -33.33
CA GLY A 249 -24.30 -11.19 -32.82
C GLY A 249 -25.63 -10.75 -32.19
N ARG A 250 -25.96 -9.45 -32.22
CA ARG A 250 -27.28 -8.94 -31.83
C ARG A 250 -28.26 -8.93 -32.99
N VAL A 251 -29.53 -8.66 -32.71
CA VAL A 251 -30.62 -8.62 -33.69
C VAL A 251 -31.24 -7.24 -33.71
N LEU A 252 -31.54 -6.73 -34.91
CA LEU A 252 -32.15 -5.41 -35.10
C LEU A 252 -33.60 -5.37 -34.59
N ALA A 253 -33.92 -4.31 -33.84
CA ALA A 253 -35.28 -4.03 -33.37
C ALA A 253 -36.10 -3.27 -34.42
N ASP A 254 -35.46 -2.38 -35.18
CA ASP A 254 -36.05 -1.54 -36.22
C ASP A 254 -35.27 -1.64 -37.54
N ASP A 255 -35.92 -1.29 -38.64
CA ASP A 255 -35.32 -1.21 -39.97
C ASP A 255 -34.31 -0.05 -40.04
N VAL A 256 -33.14 -0.30 -40.63
CA VAL A 256 -32.08 0.71 -40.78
C VAL A 256 -32.04 1.19 -42.23
N TYR A 257 -32.28 2.48 -42.42
CA TYR A 257 -32.32 3.13 -43.72
C TYR A 257 -31.10 4.04 -43.95
N MET A 258 -30.67 4.12 -45.20
CA MET A 258 -29.77 5.15 -45.70
C MET A 258 -30.49 5.91 -46.82
N GLY A 259 -30.98 7.10 -46.47
CA GLY A 259 -31.92 7.85 -47.32
C GLY A 259 -33.19 7.03 -47.56
N LEU A 260 -33.47 6.70 -48.81
CA LEU A 260 -34.64 5.90 -49.24
C LEU A 260 -34.36 4.39 -49.30
N ARG A 261 -33.11 3.94 -49.10
CA ARG A 261 -32.72 2.53 -49.26
C ARG A 261 -32.61 1.84 -47.89
N CYS A 262 -33.36 0.75 -47.71
CA CYS A 262 -33.21 -0.12 -46.54
C CYS A 262 -31.89 -0.92 -46.63
N ILE A 263 -31.02 -0.75 -45.64
CA ILE A 263 -29.74 -1.48 -45.54
C ILE A 263 -29.93 -2.81 -44.81
N ALA A 264 -30.72 -2.80 -43.75
CA ALA A 264 -30.95 -3.94 -42.90
C ALA A 264 -32.38 -3.92 -42.36
N ALA A 265 -33.02 -5.08 -42.41
CA ALA A 265 -34.41 -5.21 -41.99
C ALA A 265 -34.50 -5.59 -40.50
N ARG A 266 -35.65 -5.31 -39.90
CA ARG A 266 -36.03 -5.72 -38.57
C ARG A 266 -35.90 -7.23 -38.41
N ASN A 267 -35.46 -7.67 -37.23
CA ASN A 267 -35.20 -9.06 -36.88
C ASN A 267 -34.04 -9.73 -37.65
N GLN A 268 -33.28 -8.99 -38.43
CA GLN A 268 -32.05 -9.48 -39.04
C GLN A 268 -30.91 -9.52 -37.99
N ASP A 269 -30.09 -10.58 -38.02
CA ASP A 269 -28.90 -10.68 -37.19
C ASP A 269 -27.75 -9.81 -37.71
N ILE A 270 -26.97 -9.27 -36.79
CA ILE A 270 -25.88 -8.35 -37.08
C ILE A 270 -24.56 -9.12 -37.16
N GLY A 271 -24.14 -9.44 -38.39
CA GLY A 271 -22.82 -10.01 -38.69
C GLY A 271 -21.75 -8.95 -38.99
N ILE A 272 -20.50 -9.40 -39.13
CA ILE A 272 -19.31 -8.54 -39.39
C ILE A 272 -19.51 -7.63 -40.61
N GLY A 273 -20.08 -8.17 -41.70
CA GLY A 273 -20.35 -7.38 -42.92
C GLY A 273 -21.40 -6.28 -42.75
N LEU A 274 -22.39 -6.46 -41.87
CA LEU A 274 -23.37 -5.41 -41.54
C LEU A 274 -22.77 -4.35 -40.63
N VAL A 275 -21.98 -4.75 -39.63
CA VAL A 275 -21.30 -3.82 -38.71
C VAL A 275 -20.33 -2.90 -39.45
N ASN A 276 -19.52 -3.45 -40.35
CA ASN A 276 -18.58 -2.64 -41.13
C ASN A 276 -19.31 -1.58 -41.97
N ARG A 277 -20.45 -1.94 -42.55
CA ARG A 277 -21.31 -0.99 -43.26
C ARG A 277 -21.82 0.11 -42.31
N PHE A 278 -22.31 -0.24 -41.12
CA PHE A 278 -22.79 0.76 -40.15
C PHE A 278 -21.71 1.75 -39.70
N ILE A 279 -20.45 1.31 -39.58
CA ILE A 279 -19.32 2.17 -39.23
C ILE A 279 -19.02 3.14 -40.38
N THR A 280 -18.93 2.64 -41.62
CA THR A 280 -18.65 3.48 -42.79
C THR A 280 -19.69 4.57 -42.98
N PHE A 281 -20.95 4.29 -42.65
CA PHE A 281 -22.05 5.24 -42.81
C PHE A 281 -22.23 6.22 -41.64
N GLN A 282 -21.44 6.13 -40.56
CA GLN A 282 -21.66 6.87 -39.30
C GLN A 282 -23.15 6.89 -38.92
N ALA A 283 -23.74 5.69 -38.84
CA ALA A 283 -25.18 5.55 -38.79
C ALA A 283 -25.81 6.24 -37.56
N GLN A 284 -27.05 6.69 -37.76
CA GLN A 284 -28.02 7.05 -36.72
C GLN A 284 -28.08 6.00 -35.59
N PRO A 285 -28.62 6.35 -34.40
CA PRO A 285 -28.76 5.38 -33.30
C PRO A 285 -29.38 4.06 -33.78
N ILE A 286 -28.65 2.96 -33.58
CA ILE A 286 -29.08 1.62 -34.00
C ILE A 286 -29.87 1.00 -32.86
N TYR A 287 -31.12 0.61 -33.13
CA TYR A 287 -31.96 -0.07 -32.15
C TYR A 287 -31.76 -1.57 -32.20
N ILE A 288 -31.29 -2.15 -31.10
CA ILE A 288 -31.07 -3.59 -30.95
C ILE A 288 -32.06 -4.21 -29.97
N ARG A 289 -32.45 -5.46 -30.25
CA ARG A 289 -33.20 -6.29 -29.31
C ARG A 289 -32.26 -6.79 -28.22
N THR A 290 -32.75 -6.81 -26.99
CA THR A 290 -31.96 -7.28 -25.83
C THR A 290 -32.79 -8.18 -24.92
N PRO A 291 -32.14 -8.99 -24.07
CA PRO A 291 -32.85 -9.75 -23.04
C PRO A 291 -33.68 -8.88 -22.10
N PHE A 292 -33.23 -7.65 -21.83
CA PHE A 292 -33.94 -6.70 -20.95
C PHE A 292 -35.31 -6.26 -21.51
N THR A 293 -35.46 -6.20 -22.83
CA THR A 293 -36.70 -5.77 -23.47
C THR A 293 -37.63 -6.92 -23.86
N CYS A 294 -37.26 -8.16 -23.52
CA CYS A 294 -38.07 -9.36 -23.78
C CYS A 294 -39.42 -9.28 -23.02
N ARG A 295 -40.49 -9.79 -23.63
CA ARG A 295 -41.84 -9.75 -23.04
C ARG A 295 -42.04 -10.78 -21.93
N SER A 296 -41.22 -11.83 -21.90
CA SER A 296 -41.31 -12.91 -20.93
C SER A 296 -40.50 -12.61 -19.66
N THR A 297 -41.01 -13.06 -18.52
CA THR A 297 -40.35 -12.94 -17.21
C THR A 297 -39.51 -14.15 -16.83
N SER A 298 -39.77 -15.32 -17.42
CA SER A 298 -39.16 -16.61 -17.02
C SER A 298 -38.35 -17.31 -18.10
N TRP A 299 -38.35 -16.81 -19.33
CA TRP A 299 -37.61 -17.37 -20.47
C TRP A 299 -37.25 -16.25 -21.45
N ILE A 300 -36.27 -16.49 -22.33
CA ILE A 300 -35.84 -15.50 -23.35
C ILE A 300 -36.17 -16.04 -24.75
N CYS A 301 -36.54 -15.16 -25.69
CA CYS A 301 -36.73 -15.56 -27.08
C CYS A 301 -35.41 -15.52 -27.87
N ARG A 302 -35.31 -16.34 -28.92
CA ARG A 302 -34.15 -16.44 -29.82
C ARG A 302 -33.70 -15.07 -30.32
N LEU A 303 -34.64 -14.23 -30.77
CA LEU A 303 -34.33 -12.90 -31.32
C LEU A 303 -33.93 -11.86 -30.27
N CYS A 304 -34.34 -11.99 -29.01
CA CYS A 304 -33.90 -11.08 -27.94
C CYS A 304 -32.52 -11.44 -27.40
N TYR A 305 -32.12 -12.72 -27.50
CA TYR A 305 -30.77 -13.17 -27.14
C TYR A 305 -29.78 -12.88 -28.28
N GLY A 306 -30.09 -13.35 -29.49
CA GLY A 306 -29.27 -13.23 -30.69
C GLY A 306 -28.44 -14.48 -30.98
N ARG A 307 -27.19 -14.26 -31.38
CA ARG A 307 -26.22 -15.28 -31.82
C ARG A 307 -25.58 -15.97 -30.62
N SER A 308 -25.44 -17.30 -30.67
CA SER A 308 -24.69 -18.04 -29.67
C SER A 308 -23.19 -17.82 -29.88
N PRO A 309 -22.41 -17.56 -28.81
CA PRO A 309 -20.97 -17.35 -28.92
C PRO A 309 -20.19 -18.61 -29.33
N THR A 310 -20.79 -19.80 -29.26
CA THR A 310 -20.12 -21.08 -29.53
C THR A 310 -20.18 -21.49 -31.01
N HIS A 311 -21.37 -21.45 -31.61
CA HIS A 311 -21.59 -21.94 -32.98
C HIS A 311 -21.61 -20.83 -34.02
N GLY A 312 -21.62 -19.57 -33.58
CA GLY A 312 -21.73 -18.46 -34.51
C GLY A 312 -23.02 -18.51 -35.31
N ASP A 313 -24.10 -19.10 -34.80
CA ASP A 313 -25.45 -19.02 -35.40
C ASP A 313 -26.43 -18.50 -34.36
N LEU A 314 -27.65 -18.14 -34.77
CA LEU A 314 -28.71 -17.76 -33.83
C LEU A 314 -28.98 -18.93 -32.85
N VAL A 315 -29.07 -18.61 -31.56
CA VAL A 315 -29.22 -19.57 -30.45
C VAL A 315 -30.33 -20.60 -30.71
N GLU A 316 -30.12 -21.85 -30.29
CA GLU A 316 -31.11 -22.91 -30.49
C GLU A 316 -32.23 -22.89 -29.44
N LEU A 317 -33.38 -23.46 -29.79
CA LEU A 317 -34.48 -23.63 -28.84
C LEU A 317 -34.11 -24.71 -27.82
N GLY A 318 -34.28 -24.42 -26.53
CA GLY A 318 -33.93 -25.32 -25.43
C GLY A 318 -32.56 -25.01 -24.79
N GLU A 319 -31.77 -24.09 -25.35
CA GLU A 319 -30.45 -23.75 -24.81
C GLU A 319 -30.56 -23.01 -23.46
N ALA A 320 -29.83 -23.51 -22.46
CA ALA A 320 -29.83 -23.00 -21.09
C ALA A 320 -28.91 -21.76 -20.94
N VAL A 321 -29.29 -20.67 -21.63
CA VAL A 321 -28.52 -19.43 -21.70
C VAL A 321 -28.24 -18.80 -20.32
N GLY A 322 -29.12 -19.03 -19.34
CA GLY A 322 -28.88 -18.59 -17.97
C GLY A 322 -27.63 -19.22 -17.36
N ILE A 323 -27.51 -20.55 -17.42
CA ILE A 323 -26.36 -21.28 -16.86
C ILE A 323 -25.07 -20.86 -17.56
N ILE A 324 -25.10 -20.75 -18.89
CA ILE A 324 -23.97 -20.28 -19.70
C ILE A 324 -23.54 -18.87 -19.26
N ALA A 325 -24.49 -17.95 -19.05
CA ALA A 325 -24.18 -16.60 -18.59
C ALA A 325 -23.60 -16.57 -17.17
N GLY A 326 -24.16 -17.37 -16.24
CA GLY A 326 -23.65 -17.48 -14.88
C GLY A 326 -22.19 -17.97 -14.82
N GLN A 327 -21.87 -19.00 -15.61
CA GLN A 327 -20.51 -19.53 -15.73
C GLN A 327 -19.56 -18.55 -16.42
N SER A 328 -20.02 -17.89 -17.49
CA SER A 328 -19.22 -16.91 -18.24
C SER A 328 -18.83 -15.68 -17.41
N ILE A 329 -19.52 -15.41 -16.31
CA ILE A 329 -19.14 -14.38 -15.32
C ILE A 329 -18.29 -14.99 -14.21
N GLY A 330 -18.68 -16.16 -13.69
CA GLY A 330 -18.07 -16.79 -12.54
C GLY A 330 -16.66 -17.35 -12.76
N GLU A 331 -16.44 -18.07 -13.87
CA GLU A 331 -15.13 -18.66 -14.18
C GLU A 331 -14.07 -17.58 -14.38
N PRO A 332 -14.27 -16.52 -15.21
CA PRO A 332 -13.30 -15.45 -15.32
C PRO A 332 -13.10 -14.69 -14.00
N GLY A 333 -14.15 -14.52 -13.20
CA GLY A 333 -14.04 -13.92 -11.87
C GLY A 333 -13.08 -14.69 -10.97
N THR A 334 -13.22 -16.02 -10.93
CA THR A 334 -12.32 -16.90 -10.17
C THR A 334 -10.89 -16.85 -10.73
N GLN A 335 -10.74 -16.83 -12.06
CA GLN A 335 -9.43 -16.74 -12.70
C GLN A 335 -8.73 -15.40 -12.42
N LEU A 336 -9.48 -14.29 -12.38
CA LEU A 336 -8.95 -12.97 -12.03
C LEU A 336 -8.50 -12.92 -10.57
N THR A 337 -9.28 -13.50 -9.63
CA THR A 337 -8.89 -13.57 -8.22
C THR A 337 -7.65 -14.42 -8.01
N LEU A 338 -7.45 -15.47 -8.82
CA LEU A 338 -6.19 -16.19 -8.84
C LEU A 338 -5.10 -15.27 -9.39
N ARG A 339 -5.16 -14.90 -10.68
CA ARG A 339 -4.05 -14.26 -11.40
C ARG A 339 -3.54 -12.93 -10.82
N THR A 340 -4.40 -12.14 -10.19
CA THR A 340 -4.07 -10.78 -9.74
C THR A 340 -3.11 -10.73 -8.54
N PHE A 341 -3.02 -11.77 -7.72
CA PHE A 341 -2.27 -11.71 -6.46
C PHE A 341 -1.03 -12.61 -6.40
N HIS A 342 -0.80 -13.42 -7.43
CA HIS A 342 0.41 -14.26 -7.51
C HIS A 342 1.68 -13.47 -7.87
N THR A 343 1.56 -12.19 -8.24
CA THR A 343 2.69 -11.29 -8.54
C THR A 343 3.49 -10.90 -7.28
N GLY A 344 3.13 -11.42 -6.11
CA GLY A 344 3.97 -11.38 -4.90
C GLY A 344 3.91 -10.06 -4.13
N GLY A 345 2.83 -9.29 -4.28
CA GLY A 345 2.68 -7.99 -3.61
C GLY A 345 3.47 -6.84 -4.28
N VAL A 346 4.01 -7.07 -5.49
CA VAL A 346 4.66 -6.02 -6.28
C VAL A 346 3.62 -5.03 -6.79
N PHE A 347 3.85 -3.77 -6.48
CA PHE A 347 2.94 -2.68 -6.82
C PHE A 347 2.98 -2.38 -8.33
N THR A 348 1.80 -2.27 -8.95
CA THR A 348 1.61 -1.85 -10.34
C THR A 348 0.58 -0.71 -10.36
N GLY A 349 1.02 0.54 -10.19
CA GLY A 349 0.15 1.71 -10.21
C GLY A 349 0.52 2.64 -11.37
N GLY A 350 -0.44 3.11 -12.16
CA GLY A 350 -0.10 3.96 -13.32
C GLY A 350 0.40 5.35 -12.92
N THR A 351 1.72 5.58 -12.97
CA THR A 351 2.31 6.92 -12.80
C THR A 351 2.41 7.61 -14.17
N ALA A 352 2.52 8.94 -14.17
CA ALA A 352 2.82 9.70 -15.37
C ALA A 352 4.15 9.21 -15.99
N GLU A 353 4.16 8.99 -17.30
CA GLU A 353 5.35 8.53 -18.02
C GLU A 353 6.45 9.59 -17.91
N GLN A 354 7.70 9.15 -17.70
CA GLN A 354 8.85 10.06 -17.62
C GLN A 354 9.70 9.95 -18.88
N VAL A 355 10.18 11.09 -19.36
CA VAL A 355 11.14 11.20 -20.45
C VAL A 355 12.51 11.48 -19.86
N ARG A 356 13.51 10.65 -20.18
CA ARG A 356 14.89 10.79 -19.72
C ARG A 356 15.83 11.21 -20.88
N ALA A 357 16.96 11.81 -20.53
CA ALA A 357 18.00 12.20 -21.47
C ALA A 357 18.73 10.96 -22.05
N PRO A 358 18.92 10.82 -23.36
CA PRO A 358 19.60 9.67 -23.95
C PRO A 358 21.14 9.73 -23.84
N PHE A 359 21.71 10.92 -23.65
CA PHE A 359 23.14 11.13 -23.47
C PHE A 359 23.42 12.46 -22.77
N ASN A 360 24.64 12.61 -22.26
CA ASN A 360 25.14 13.85 -21.65
C ASN A 360 25.13 14.98 -22.67
N GLY A 361 24.46 16.09 -22.41
CA GLY A 361 24.38 17.19 -23.37
C GLY A 361 23.70 18.44 -22.82
N LYS A 362 23.63 19.49 -23.64
CA LYS A 362 22.86 20.69 -23.32
C LYS A 362 21.47 20.61 -23.94
N ILE A 363 20.45 20.89 -23.13
CA ILE A 363 19.06 20.94 -23.58
C ILE A 363 18.75 22.31 -24.17
N GLN A 364 18.07 22.33 -25.31
CA GLN A 364 17.49 23.51 -25.91
C GLN A 364 16.02 23.25 -26.27
N PHE A 365 15.16 24.21 -26.00
CA PHE A 365 13.76 24.18 -26.41
C PHE A 365 13.24 25.61 -26.57
N ASN A 366 12.10 25.76 -27.25
CA ASN A 366 11.49 27.07 -27.43
C ASN A 366 10.77 27.51 -26.13
N GLU A 367 11.28 28.57 -25.49
CA GLU A 367 10.72 29.12 -24.25
C GLU A 367 9.31 29.68 -24.43
N ASP A 368 8.95 30.15 -25.62
CA ASP A 368 7.63 30.75 -25.89
C ASP A 368 6.48 29.72 -25.80
N LEU A 369 6.80 28.43 -25.88
CA LEU A 369 5.83 27.33 -25.90
C LEU A 369 5.57 26.73 -24.52
N VAL A 370 6.26 27.22 -23.49
CA VAL A 370 6.18 26.67 -22.13
C VAL A 370 5.85 27.75 -21.11
N HIS A 371 5.04 27.39 -20.10
CA HIS A 371 4.69 28.33 -19.03
C HIS A 371 5.17 27.83 -17.67
N PRO A 372 5.78 28.69 -16.84
CA PRO A 372 6.20 28.31 -15.49
C PRO A 372 4.98 27.94 -14.65
N THR A 373 5.07 26.79 -14.00
CA THR A 373 4.03 26.21 -13.14
C THR A 373 4.67 25.48 -11.96
N ARG A 374 3.85 24.85 -11.13
CA ARG A 374 4.32 23.95 -10.09
C ARG A 374 3.79 22.54 -10.31
N THR A 375 4.62 21.56 -10.04
CA THR A 375 4.21 20.15 -9.97
C THR A 375 3.22 19.95 -8.83
N ARG A 376 2.58 18.78 -8.78
CA ARG A 376 1.72 18.34 -7.67
C ARG A 376 2.40 18.35 -6.29
N HIS A 377 3.73 18.41 -6.27
CA HIS A 377 4.56 18.42 -5.07
C HIS A 377 5.05 19.83 -4.71
N GLY A 378 4.69 20.86 -5.47
CA GLY A 378 5.12 22.24 -5.23
C GLY A 378 6.46 22.62 -5.88
N HIS A 379 7.17 21.69 -6.52
CA HIS A 379 8.41 21.99 -7.24
C HIS A 379 8.15 22.80 -8.52
N PRO A 380 9.01 23.76 -8.88
CA PRO A 380 8.89 24.52 -10.13
C PRO A 380 9.04 23.59 -11.34
N ALA A 381 8.21 23.79 -12.36
CA ALA A 381 8.25 23.08 -13.64
C ALA A 381 7.73 24.00 -14.75
N PHE A 382 7.82 23.57 -16.01
CA PHE A 382 7.20 24.27 -17.13
C PHE A 382 6.11 23.41 -17.79
N LEU A 383 4.92 23.97 -18.05
CA LEU A 383 3.81 23.28 -18.70
C LEU A 383 3.84 23.50 -20.22
N CYS A 384 3.76 22.42 -21.00
CA CYS A 384 3.61 22.47 -22.46
C CYS A 384 2.12 22.48 -22.83
N TYR A 385 1.66 23.45 -23.65
CA TYR A 385 0.28 23.44 -24.18
C TYR A 385 0.15 22.73 -25.52
N ILE A 386 1.23 22.71 -26.30
CA ILE A 386 1.34 22.05 -27.60
C ILE A 386 2.50 21.04 -27.57
N ASP A 387 2.61 20.23 -28.62
CA ASP A 387 3.76 19.35 -28.83
C ASP A 387 5.05 20.18 -28.85
N LEU A 388 5.96 19.91 -27.91
CA LEU A 388 7.24 20.60 -27.76
C LEU A 388 8.37 19.68 -28.21
N TYR A 389 9.16 20.13 -29.18
CA TYR A 389 10.41 19.47 -29.53
C TYR A 389 11.55 19.99 -28.65
N VAL A 390 12.13 19.10 -27.87
CA VAL A 390 13.32 19.38 -27.05
C VAL A 390 14.54 18.78 -27.74
N THR A 391 15.56 19.59 -27.99
CA THR A 391 16.81 19.16 -28.59
C THR A 391 17.90 19.01 -27.52
N ILE A 392 18.66 17.93 -27.62
CA ILE A 392 19.81 17.64 -26.74
C ILE A 392 21.04 17.61 -27.63
N GLU A 393 21.97 18.51 -27.36
CA GLU A 393 23.19 18.69 -28.15
C GLU A 393 24.42 18.21 -27.35
N SER A 394 25.20 17.32 -27.96
CA SER A 394 26.48 16.86 -27.41
C SER A 394 27.47 16.51 -28.52
N GLN A 395 28.65 17.14 -28.52
CA GLN A 395 29.76 16.85 -29.43
C GLN A 395 29.36 16.65 -30.92
N GLY A 396 28.40 17.43 -31.42
CA GLY A 396 27.91 17.37 -32.81
C GLY A 396 26.76 16.40 -33.08
N ILE A 397 26.29 15.65 -32.07
CA ILE A 397 25.08 14.83 -32.13
C ILE A 397 23.91 15.65 -31.58
N ILE A 398 22.87 15.81 -32.39
CA ILE A 398 21.62 16.46 -32.01
C ILE A 398 20.54 15.39 -31.96
N HIS A 399 19.92 15.23 -30.80
CA HIS A 399 18.77 14.35 -30.63
C HIS A 399 17.53 15.18 -30.25
N SER A 400 16.43 14.97 -30.97
CA SER A 400 15.17 15.70 -30.75
C SER A 400 14.11 14.76 -30.17
N VAL A 401 13.55 15.14 -29.03
CA VAL A 401 12.48 14.39 -28.35
C VAL A 401 11.19 15.19 -28.43
N ASN A 402 10.09 14.54 -28.80
CA ASN A 402 8.77 15.17 -28.80
C ASN A 402 8.08 14.98 -27.45
N ILE A 403 7.67 16.09 -26.82
CA ILE A 403 6.92 16.11 -25.57
C ILE A 403 5.47 16.50 -25.86
N PRO A 404 4.49 15.63 -25.59
CA PRO A 404 3.08 15.91 -25.88
C PRO A 404 2.49 17.01 -24.99
N PRO A 405 1.35 17.62 -25.37
CA PRO A 405 0.69 18.66 -24.60
C PRO A 405 0.27 18.19 -23.21
N LYS A 406 0.14 19.16 -22.29
CA LYS A 406 -0.16 18.99 -20.86
C LYS A 406 0.92 18.29 -20.03
N SER A 407 2.08 18.04 -20.63
CA SER A 407 3.24 17.48 -19.93
C SER A 407 4.02 18.57 -19.18
N PHE A 408 4.76 18.17 -18.15
CA PHE A 408 5.64 19.05 -17.39
C PHE A 408 7.10 18.84 -17.79
N LEU A 409 7.81 19.92 -18.11
CA LEU A 409 9.25 19.96 -18.24
C LEU A 409 9.88 20.31 -16.89
N LEU A 410 10.90 19.55 -16.47
CA LEU A 410 11.56 19.70 -15.16
C LEU A 410 12.91 20.43 -15.23
N VAL A 411 13.42 20.66 -16.44
CA VAL A 411 14.73 21.26 -16.71
C VAL A 411 14.61 22.69 -17.24
N GLN A 412 15.66 23.47 -17.09
CA GLN A 412 15.75 24.82 -17.64
C GLN A 412 16.36 24.82 -19.06
N ASN A 413 16.05 25.85 -19.85
CA ASN A 413 16.64 26.02 -21.17
C ASN A 413 18.16 26.27 -21.05
N GLY A 414 18.96 25.61 -21.87
CA GLY A 414 20.42 25.67 -21.83
C GLY A 414 21.08 24.91 -20.67
N GLN A 415 20.31 24.20 -19.83
CA GLN A 415 20.84 23.38 -18.74
C GLN A 415 21.64 22.19 -19.31
N TYR A 416 22.78 21.90 -18.69
CA TYR A 416 23.51 20.65 -18.95
C TYR A 416 22.82 19.50 -18.21
N VAL A 417 22.48 18.45 -18.94
CA VAL A 417 21.88 17.23 -18.40
C VAL A 417 22.81 16.05 -18.54
N GLU A 418 22.77 15.18 -17.55
CA GLU A 418 23.42 13.88 -17.59
C GLU A 418 22.56 12.85 -18.33
N SER A 419 23.21 11.84 -18.90
CA SER A 419 22.56 10.67 -19.49
C SER A 419 21.63 10.07 -18.45
N GLU A 420 20.45 9.65 -18.88
CA GLU A 420 19.39 9.07 -18.06
C GLU A 420 18.72 10.05 -17.08
N GLN A 421 19.07 11.34 -17.04
CA GLN A 421 18.39 12.31 -16.18
C GLN A 421 16.95 12.58 -16.65
N VAL A 422 15.99 12.72 -15.72
CA VAL A 422 14.59 13.04 -16.05
C VAL A 422 14.46 14.46 -16.58
N ILE A 423 13.92 14.59 -17.78
CA ILE A 423 13.68 15.86 -18.49
C ILE A 423 12.22 16.29 -18.34
N ALA A 424 11.28 15.35 -18.48
CA ALA A 424 9.85 15.67 -18.50
C ALA A 424 8.95 14.57 -17.91
N GLU A 425 7.77 14.96 -17.42
CA GLU A 425 6.68 14.12 -16.95
C GLU A 425 5.47 14.26 -17.89
N ILE A 426 5.13 13.20 -18.64
CA ILE A 426 4.03 13.15 -19.61
C ILE A 426 2.69 12.89 -18.90
N ARG A 427 1.71 13.76 -19.13
CA ARG A 427 0.36 13.66 -18.54
C ARG A 427 -0.78 13.54 -19.55
N ALA A 428 -0.47 13.22 -20.81
CA ALA A 428 -1.48 13.14 -21.87
C ALA A 428 -2.52 12.00 -21.69
N GLY A 429 -2.31 11.06 -20.76
CA GLY A 429 -3.23 9.95 -20.47
C GLY A 429 -4.24 10.22 -19.35
N THR A 430 -5.38 9.51 -19.38
CA THR A 430 -6.31 9.43 -18.23
C THR A 430 -5.52 9.00 -16.99
N SER A 431 -5.44 9.87 -15.98
CA SER A 431 -4.77 9.58 -14.72
C SER A 431 -5.41 8.34 -14.08
N THR A 432 -4.74 7.19 -14.17
CA THR A 432 -5.17 5.93 -13.56
C THR A 432 -4.87 5.88 -12.06
N LEU A 433 -4.20 6.90 -11.51
CA LEU A 433 -4.06 7.12 -10.07
C LEU A 433 -5.34 7.71 -9.48
N ASN A 434 -6.40 6.92 -9.44
CA ASN A 434 -7.49 7.13 -8.49
C ASN A 434 -7.05 6.57 -7.13
N PHE A 435 -6.16 7.26 -6.41
CA PHE A 435 -6.05 7.05 -4.97
C PHE A 435 -7.33 7.59 -4.33
N LYS A 436 -8.39 6.77 -4.33
CA LYS A 436 -9.52 6.96 -3.42
C LYS A 436 -9.13 6.57 -1.98
N GLU A 437 -8.01 5.87 -1.81
CA GLU A 437 -7.47 5.58 -0.48
C GLU A 437 -6.79 6.83 0.09
N ARG A 438 -7.52 7.50 0.97
CA ARG A 438 -6.94 8.46 1.91
C ARG A 438 -5.98 7.69 2.81
N VAL A 439 -4.68 7.76 2.53
CA VAL A 439 -3.65 7.21 3.41
C VAL A 439 -3.70 7.98 4.73
N ARG A 440 -4.07 7.28 5.81
CA ARG A 440 -4.02 7.81 7.18
C ARG A 440 -2.75 7.29 7.82
N LYS A 441 -1.76 8.16 8.02
CA LYS A 441 -0.57 7.84 8.80
C LYS A 441 -0.75 8.38 10.21
N HIS A 442 -0.59 7.52 11.21
CA HIS A 442 -0.50 7.97 12.60
C HIS A 442 0.86 8.62 12.78
N ILE A 443 0.86 9.89 13.18
CA ILE A 443 2.07 10.61 13.55
C ILE A 443 2.19 10.43 15.05
N TYR A 444 3.21 9.68 15.46
CA TYR A 444 3.59 9.58 16.85
C TYR A 444 4.62 10.67 17.13
N SER A 445 4.48 11.32 18.28
CA SER A 445 5.56 12.16 18.80
C SER A 445 6.57 11.25 19.48
N ASP A 446 7.86 11.40 19.15
CA ASP A 446 8.96 10.76 19.89
C ASP A 446 9.22 11.46 21.25
N SER A 447 8.56 12.59 21.48
CA SER A 447 8.66 13.40 22.70
C SER A 447 7.33 13.45 23.44
N GLU A 448 7.40 13.20 24.75
CA GLU A 448 6.26 13.37 25.66
C GLU A 448 6.01 14.87 25.89
N GLY A 449 4.76 15.30 25.81
CA GLY A 449 4.41 16.71 25.95
C GLY A 449 2.95 17.02 25.68
N GLU A 450 2.52 18.22 26.08
CA GLU A 450 1.20 18.74 25.71
C GLU A 450 1.21 19.17 24.23
N MET A 451 0.24 18.69 23.47
CA MET A 451 0.06 19.01 22.06
C MET A 451 -0.83 20.24 21.91
N HIS A 452 -0.24 21.34 21.43
CA HIS A 452 -0.97 22.55 21.09
C HIS A 452 -1.18 22.65 19.58
N TRP A 453 -2.42 22.93 19.17
CA TRP A 453 -2.84 22.98 17.78
C TRP A 453 -3.09 24.42 17.35
N SER A 454 -2.68 24.78 16.13
CA SER A 454 -2.91 26.11 15.57
C SER A 454 -4.33 26.29 14.98
N THR A 455 -5.07 25.20 14.79
CA THR A 455 -6.43 25.17 14.22
C THR A 455 -7.33 24.20 14.98
N ASP A 456 -8.64 24.43 14.97
CA ASP A 456 -9.65 23.56 15.58
C ASP A 456 -9.56 22.12 15.05
N VAL A 457 -9.42 21.16 15.98
CA VAL A 457 -9.29 19.74 15.68
C VAL A 457 -10.57 18.99 16.06
N TYR A 458 -11.01 18.08 15.20
CA TYR A 458 -12.18 17.24 15.48
C TYR A 458 -11.74 15.93 16.15
N HIS A 459 -12.39 15.57 17.25
CA HIS A 459 -12.26 14.22 17.80
C HIS A 459 -12.81 13.20 16.80
N ALA A 460 -12.05 12.13 16.53
CA ALA A 460 -12.57 11.03 15.74
C ALA A 460 -13.69 10.34 16.56
N PRO A 461 -14.94 10.30 16.07
CA PRO A 461 -16.08 9.80 16.85
C PRO A 461 -16.00 8.29 17.16
N GLU A 462 -15.07 7.57 16.53
CA GLU A 462 -14.86 6.12 16.71
C GLU A 462 -14.19 5.76 18.04
N TYR A 463 -13.56 6.72 18.75
CA TYR A 463 -12.94 6.51 20.06
C TYR A 463 -13.31 7.63 21.03
N THR A 464 -14.44 7.48 21.72
CA THR A 464 -14.95 8.45 22.71
C THR A 464 -14.00 8.72 23.89
N TYR A 465 -12.97 7.89 24.07
CA TYR A 465 -11.94 7.98 25.12
C TYR A 465 -10.51 7.82 24.59
N GLY A 466 -10.27 7.99 23.28
CA GLY A 466 -8.95 7.81 22.67
C GLY A 466 -8.28 9.15 22.34
N ASN A 467 -6.95 9.24 22.54
CA ASN A 467 -6.12 10.41 22.21
C ASN A 467 -5.84 10.54 20.69
N VAL A 468 -6.79 10.11 19.84
CA VAL A 468 -6.63 10.12 18.39
C VAL A 468 -7.45 11.27 17.83
N HIS A 469 -6.75 12.31 17.37
CA HIS A 469 -7.37 13.49 16.77
C HIS A 469 -7.20 13.48 15.25
N LEU A 470 -8.27 13.84 14.53
CA LEU A 470 -8.24 13.86 13.08
C LEU A 470 -8.02 15.29 12.59
N LEU A 471 -6.93 15.49 11.84
CA LEU A 471 -6.58 16.79 11.26
C LEU A 471 -7.12 16.87 9.83
N PRO A 472 -8.14 17.70 9.55
CA PRO A 472 -8.70 17.83 8.21
C PRO A 472 -7.87 18.74 7.29
N LYS A 473 -6.96 19.56 7.84
CA LYS A 473 -6.09 20.50 7.12
C LYS A 473 -4.66 20.42 7.65
N THR A 474 -3.69 20.85 6.85
CA THR A 474 -2.31 21.03 7.29
C THR A 474 -2.25 22.11 8.37
N SER A 475 -1.70 21.78 9.54
CA SER A 475 -1.61 22.67 10.69
C SER A 475 -0.27 22.50 11.39
N HIS A 476 0.23 23.57 12.01
CA HIS A 476 1.39 23.47 12.88
C HIS A 476 0.98 22.82 14.20
N LEU A 477 1.70 21.76 14.56
CA LEU A 477 1.65 21.09 15.84
C LEU A 477 2.82 21.60 16.68
N TRP A 478 2.52 22.10 17.87
CA TRP A 478 3.53 22.42 18.87
C TRP A 478 3.48 21.33 19.94
N ILE A 479 4.60 20.63 20.13
CA ILE A 479 4.77 19.72 21.27
C ILE A 479 5.59 20.50 22.29
N LEU A 480 4.92 20.99 23.33
CA LEU A 480 5.61 21.55 24.48
C LEU A 480 6.24 20.36 25.21
N SER A 481 7.56 20.19 25.05
CA SER A 481 8.35 19.16 25.71
C SER A 481 8.15 19.28 27.23
N GLY A 482 7.37 18.37 27.78
CA GLY A 482 7.23 18.18 29.21
C GLY A 482 8.03 16.94 29.59
N THR A 483 9.27 17.13 30.03
CA THR A 483 10.07 16.05 30.62
C THR A 483 9.46 15.66 31.96
N ARG A 484 8.48 14.74 31.98
CA ARG A 484 7.94 14.29 33.27
C ARG A 484 7.64 12.80 33.45
N ALA A 485 7.76 11.89 32.47
CA ALA A 485 7.53 10.46 32.79
C ALA A 485 8.81 9.64 33.07
N ASP A 486 9.86 9.75 32.25
CA ASP A 486 11.06 8.88 32.35
C ASP A 486 12.03 9.25 33.49
N LEU A 487 11.95 10.47 34.02
CA LEU A 487 12.77 10.95 35.13
C LEU A 487 12.25 10.45 36.50
N ILE A 488 10.93 10.30 36.64
CA ILE A 488 10.28 9.89 37.90
C ILE A 488 10.78 8.51 38.35
N ASP A 489 10.86 7.53 37.44
CA ASP A 489 11.28 6.17 37.79
C ASP A 489 12.78 6.09 38.16
N LYS A 490 13.65 6.88 37.52
CA LYS A 490 15.10 6.89 37.81
C LYS A 490 15.46 7.67 39.08
N ALA A 491 14.73 8.75 39.38
CA ALA A 491 14.87 9.49 40.63
C ALA A 491 14.36 8.66 41.82
N ALA A 492 13.19 8.02 41.66
CA ALA A 492 12.62 7.08 42.62
C ALA A 492 13.57 5.94 43.02
N ASP A 493 14.23 5.33 42.03
CA ASP A 493 15.20 4.27 42.29
C ASP A 493 16.44 4.79 43.04
N SER A 494 16.86 6.04 42.79
CA SER A 494 17.98 6.68 43.50
C SER A 494 17.64 6.98 44.96
N VAL A 495 16.40 7.43 45.25
CA VAL A 495 15.89 7.63 46.62
C VAL A 495 15.84 6.31 47.39
N ALA A 496 15.29 5.26 46.77
CA ALA A 496 15.23 3.94 47.40
C ALA A 496 16.63 3.37 47.70
N ALA A 497 17.56 3.49 46.77
CA ALA A 497 18.95 3.05 46.98
C ALA A 497 19.62 3.81 48.15
N ALA A 498 19.41 5.12 48.24
CA ALA A 498 19.94 5.95 49.33
C ALA A 498 19.32 5.53 50.68
N ALA A 499 18.00 5.40 50.76
CA ALA A 499 17.30 5.03 51.98
C ALA A 499 17.66 3.62 52.48
N ILE A 500 17.80 2.64 51.57
CA ILE A 500 18.23 1.27 51.92
C ILE A 500 19.63 1.29 52.53
N LYS A 501 20.55 2.09 51.97
CA LYS A 501 21.93 2.22 52.46
C LYS A 501 22.00 2.72 53.91
N VAL A 502 21.10 3.61 54.29
CA VAL A 502 20.97 4.13 55.67
C VAL A 502 19.91 3.43 56.50
N ARG A 503 19.29 2.35 56.04
CA ARG A 503 18.18 1.66 56.75
C ARG A 503 17.05 2.61 57.18
N CYS A 504 16.71 3.58 56.35
CA CYS A 504 15.54 4.44 56.54
C CYS A 504 14.35 3.92 55.71
N HIS A 505 13.15 4.27 56.14
CA HIS A 505 11.93 4.02 55.36
C HIS A 505 11.83 4.99 54.19
N TYR A 506 11.17 4.59 53.12
CA TYR A 506 11.02 5.41 51.92
C TYR A 506 9.69 5.14 51.22
N VAL A 507 9.27 6.09 50.40
CA VAL A 507 8.17 5.95 49.45
C VAL A 507 8.72 6.41 48.10
N ASN A 508 8.70 5.53 47.09
CA ASN A 508 9.38 5.79 45.82
C ASN A 508 8.53 5.48 44.58
N LYS A 509 7.36 4.84 44.68
CA LYS A 509 6.59 4.47 43.48
C LYS A 509 5.17 4.99 43.54
N LYS A 510 4.83 5.78 42.51
CA LYS A 510 3.52 6.42 42.25
C LYS A 510 3.02 7.24 43.44
N LYS A 511 3.22 8.57 43.35
CA LYS A 511 2.61 9.68 44.10
C LYS A 511 2.09 9.38 45.51
N TRP A 512 2.58 10.11 46.51
CA TRP A 512 2.13 9.98 47.91
C TRP A 512 0.61 9.85 48.04
N LEU A 513 0.16 8.76 48.67
CA LEU A 513 -1.26 8.55 48.94
C LEU A 513 -1.68 9.43 50.12
N GLY A 514 -2.57 10.39 49.87
CA GLY A 514 -3.12 11.24 50.92
C GLY A 514 -3.71 10.43 52.09
N GLY A 515 -3.37 10.82 53.31
CA GLY A 515 -3.77 10.15 54.54
C GLY A 515 -2.73 9.18 55.11
N MET A 516 -1.55 9.07 54.50
CA MET A 516 -0.51 8.12 54.95
C MET A 516 -0.02 8.42 56.37
N LEU A 517 0.18 9.70 56.73
CA LEU A 517 0.62 10.12 58.06
C LEU A 517 -0.55 10.66 58.88
N THR A 518 -1.41 11.48 58.28
CA THR A 518 -2.56 12.11 58.96
C THR A 518 -3.64 11.11 59.41
N ASN A 519 -3.75 9.95 58.76
CA ASN A 519 -4.64 8.86 59.18
C ASN A 519 -3.84 7.60 59.56
N TRP A 520 -2.92 7.77 60.51
CA TRP A 520 -1.95 6.74 60.92
C TRP A 520 -2.61 5.41 61.33
N SER A 521 -3.71 5.44 62.08
CA SER A 521 -4.41 4.21 62.52
C SER A 521 -4.87 3.32 61.35
N THR A 522 -5.31 3.95 60.25
CA THR A 522 -5.69 3.25 59.02
C THR A 522 -4.45 2.72 58.29
N THR A 523 -3.39 3.50 58.23
CA THR A 523 -2.11 3.11 57.61
C THR A 523 -1.46 1.93 58.35
N GLU A 524 -1.44 1.99 59.68
CA GLU A 524 -0.96 0.93 60.57
C GLU A 524 -1.74 -0.37 60.37
N THR A 525 -3.07 -0.30 60.30
CA THR A 525 -3.92 -1.47 59.99
C THR A 525 -3.57 -2.08 58.63
N ARG A 526 -3.30 -1.25 57.62
CA ARG A 526 -2.87 -1.71 56.28
C ARG A 526 -1.47 -2.33 56.30
N LEU A 527 -0.55 -1.80 57.12
CA LEU A 527 0.79 -2.36 57.31
C LEU A 527 0.74 -3.73 58.01
N HIS A 528 -0.11 -3.89 59.02
CA HIS A 528 -0.37 -5.19 59.65
C HIS A 528 -0.92 -6.20 58.65
N LYS A 529 -1.98 -5.83 57.91
CA LYS A 529 -2.55 -6.67 56.86
C LYS A 529 -1.51 -7.05 55.79
N PHE A 530 -0.62 -6.14 55.43
CA PHE A 530 0.46 -6.41 54.49
C PHE A 530 1.47 -7.43 55.02
N ARG A 531 1.81 -7.38 56.31
CA ARG A 531 2.66 -8.37 56.97
C ARG A 531 1.99 -9.75 57.00
N ASP A 532 0.71 -9.81 57.32
CA ASP A 532 -0.07 -11.07 57.37
C ASP A 532 -0.17 -11.74 56.00
N LEU A 533 -0.56 -10.98 54.96
CA LEU A 533 -0.64 -11.48 53.58
C LEU A 533 0.71 -11.99 53.04
N ARG A 534 1.82 -11.42 53.53
CA ARG A 534 3.17 -11.86 53.15
C ARG A 534 3.56 -13.18 53.83
N VAL A 535 3.13 -13.41 55.07
CA VAL A 535 3.27 -14.71 55.76
C VAL A 535 2.42 -15.77 55.05
N GLU A 536 1.20 -15.42 54.63
CA GLU A 536 0.33 -16.31 53.84
C GLU A 536 0.90 -16.63 52.46
N ALA A 537 1.53 -15.66 51.78
CA ALA A 537 2.21 -15.89 50.52
C ALA A 537 3.36 -16.91 50.63
N GLY A 538 4.01 -17.03 51.79
CA GLY A 538 4.99 -18.11 52.05
C GLY A 538 4.40 -19.53 51.92
N LYS A 539 3.08 -19.68 52.03
CA LYS A 539 2.34 -20.95 51.90
C LYS A 539 1.69 -21.14 50.52
N LEU A 540 2.08 -20.36 49.51
CA LEU A 540 1.54 -20.33 48.14
C LEU A 540 1.36 -21.70 47.46
N LYS A 541 2.16 -22.72 47.83
CA LYS A 541 2.06 -24.08 47.27
C LYS A 541 0.80 -24.85 47.68
N ARG A 542 0.06 -24.39 48.69
CA ARG A 542 -1.12 -25.07 49.25
C ARG A 542 -2.46 -24.47 48.80
N LEU A 543 -2.45 -23.44 47.94
CA LEU A 543 -3.65 -22.70 47.54
C LEU A 543 -4.12 -23.04 46.11
N PRO A 544 -5.43 -22.99 45.82
CA PRO A 544 -5.97 -23.06 44.47
C PRO A 544 -5.40 -21.96 43.56
N LYS A 545 -5.23 -22.25 42.25
CA LYS A 545 -4.62 -21.31 41.28
C LYS A 545 -5.31 -19.94 41.21
N ARG A 546 -6.64 -19.89 41.38
CA ARG A 546 -7.42 -18.64 41.38
C ARG A 546 -7.11 -17.78 42.59
N ASP A 547 -7.08 -18.38 43.78
CA ASP A 547 -6.83 -17.68 45.05
C ASP A 547 -5.37 -17.24 45.14
N ALA A 548 -4.44 -18.06 44.65
CA ALA A 548 -3.04 -17.69 44.51
C ALA A 548 -2.84 -16.47 43.58
N ALA A 549 -3.61 -16.37 42.49
CA ALA A 549 -3.55 -15.21 41.59
C ALA A 549 -4.15 -13.94 42.22
N MET A 550 -5.24 -14.06 42.97
CA MET A 550 -5.86 -12.94 43.68
C MET A 550 -4.94 -12.41 44.79
N LEU A 551 -4.33 -13.31 45.57
CA LEU A 551 -3.40 -12.98 46.64
C LEU A 551 -2.11 -12.34 46.09
N LYS A 552 -1.60 -12.83 44.95
CA LYS A 552 -0.48 -12.19 44.23
C LYS A 552 -0.81 -10.76 43.76
N ARG A 553 -2.01 -10.52 43.23
CA ARG A 553 -2.45 -9.17 42.80
C ARG A 553 -2.58 -8.21 43.98
N GLN A 554 -3.14 -8.68 45.09
CA GLN A 554 -3.25 -7.87 46.31
C GLN A 554 -1.88 -7.56 46.91
N LEU A 555 -0.98 -8.54 46.96
CA LEU A 555 0.38 -8.35 47.47
C LEU A 555 1.18 -7.43 46.55
N SER A 556 1.10 -7.58 45.23
CA SER A 556 1.77 -6.67 44.30
C SER A 556 1.29 -5.23 44.47
N HIS A 557 -0.03 -5.03 44.63
CA HIS A 557 -0.61 -3.71 44.86
C HIS A 557 -0.08 -3.08 46.17
N LEU A 558 -0.14 -3.79 47.29
CA LEU A 558 0.36 -3.27 48.58
C LEU A 558 1.89 -3.09 48.59
N GLN A 559 2.64 -3.96 47.91
CA GLN A 559 4.09 -3.87 47.78
C GLN A 559 4.52 -2.62 47.01
N THR A 560 3.73 -2.17 46.03
CA THR A 560 4.00 -0.93 45.29
C THR A 560 3.94 0.31 46.18
N TYR A 561 2.94 0.42 47.05
CA TYR A 561 2.71 1.64 47.84
C TYR A 561 3.31 1.60 49.26
N LEU A 562 3.27 0.45 49.93
CA LEU A 562 3.68 0.31 51.34
C LEU A 562 5.02 -0.43 51.49
N GLY A 563 5.65 -0.83 50.38
CA GLY A 563 6.85 -1.67 50.39
C GLY A 563 8.04 -1.05 51.13
N GLY A 564 8.23 0.26 50.98
CA GLY A 564 9.35 0.99 51.60
C GLY A 564 9.09 1.45 53.04
N ILE A 565 7.83 1.53 53.48
CA ILE A 565 7.42 1.86 54.87
C ILE A 565 6.96 0.63 55.68
N LYS A 566 7.14 -0.59 55.14
CA LYS A 566 6.65 -1.86 55.73
C LYS A 566 7.05 -2.11 57.19
N TYR A 567 8.17 -1.56 57.65
CA TYR A 567 8.71 -1.73 59.00
C TYR A 567 8.47 -0.53 59.91
N MET A 568 7.66 0.43 59.48
CA MET A 568 7.29 1.58 60.28
C MET A 568 6.30 1.13 61.36
N THR A 569 6.49 1.62 62.59
CA THR A 569 5.64 1.32 63.76
C THR A 569 5.09 2.60 64.39
N GLU A 570 5.77 3.72 64.21
CA GLU A 570 5.40 5.03 64.73
C GLU A 570 5.59 6.09 63.62
N LEU A 571 5.07 7.29 63.84
CA LEU A 571 5.27 8.44 62.94
C LEU A 571 6.76 8.82 62.86
N PRO A 572 7.23 9.38 61.73
CA PRO A 572 8.63 9.73 61.57
C PRO A 572 8.98 11.01 62.33
N ASP A 573 10.18 11.06 62.91
CA ASP A 573 10.69 12.27 63.57
C ASP A 573 11.10 13.37 62.59
N ILE A 574 11.45 13.01 61.36
CA ILE A 574 11.84 13.93 60.29
C ILE A 574 11.53 13.32 58.92
N VAL A 575 11.11 14.13 57.95
CA VAL A 575 10.82 13.69 56.58
C VAL A 575 11.68 14.46 55.58
N ILE A 576 12.28 13.75 54.62
CA ILE A 576 13.06 14.34 53.54
C ILE A 576 12.25 14.22 52.24
N ILE A 577 12.00 15.34 51.58
CA ILE A 577 11.21 15.43 50.35
C ILE A 577 12.11 15.93 49.22
N VAL A 578 12.14 15.21 48.10
CA VAL A 578 13.06 15.46 46.98
C VAL A 578 12.45 16.34 45.88
N ASP A 579 11.13 16.34 45.75
CA ASP A 579 10.38 17.18 44.81
C ASP A 579 9.17 17.73 45.57
N GLN A 580 9.18 19.03 45.85
CA GLN A 580 8.16 19.68 46.65
C GLN A 580 6.82 19.82 45.90
N GLN A 581 6.85 19.96 44.57
CA GLN A 581 5.63 20.11 43.77
C GLN A 581 4.89 18.78 43.59
N GLU A 582 5.61 17.72 43.22
CA GLU A 582 5.01 16.40 43.00
C GLU A 582 4.52 15.79 44.32
N GLU A 583 5.27 15.98 45.42
CA GLU A 583 4.96 15.42 46.74
C GLU A 583 4.38 16.46 47.73
N TYR A 584 3.73 17.50 47.22
CA TYR A 584 3.07 18.55 48.02
C TYR A 584 2.09 17.98 49.08
N THR A 585 1.47 16.85 48.77
CA THR A 585 0.54 16.17 49.71
C THR A 585 1.28 15.66 50.94
N ALA A 586 2.49 15.10 50.76
CA ALA A 586 3.33 14.64 51.87
C ALA A 586 3.77 15.81 52.76
N LEU A 587 4.19 16.91 52.12
CA LEU A 587 4.59 18.14 52.81
C LEU A 587 3.43 18.69 53.67
N ARG A 588 2.23 18.80 53.09
CA ARG A 588 1.04 19.30 53.79
C ARG A 588 0.67 18.42 54.99
N GLU A 589 0.79 17.10 54.87
CA GLU A 589 0.56 16.18 55.99
C GLU A 589 1.59 16.37 57.11
N CYS A 590 2.87 16.57 56.77
CA CYS A 590 3.93 16.85 57.76
C CYS A 590 3.68 18.16 58.49
N ILE A 591 3.34 19.23 57.77
CA ILE A 591 2.98 20.54 58.35
C ILE A 591 1.80 20.39 59.32
N THR A 592 0.77 19.63 58.92
CA THR A 592 -0.43 19.42 59.74
C THR A 592 -0.11 18.70 61.06
N LEU A 593 0.87 17.79 61.04
CA LEU A 593 1.28 17.00 62.20
C LEU A 593 2.45 17.63 62.99
N GLY A 594 3.02 18.73 62.52
CA GLY A 594 4.19 19.36 63.13
C GLY A 594 5.48 18.55 63.01
N ILE A 595 5.61 17.73 61.96
CA ILE A 595 6.81 16.93 61.68
C ILE A 595 7.80 17.77 60.87
N PRO A 596 9.06 17.93 61.31
CA PRO A 596 10.04 18.74 60.59
C PRO A 596 10.40 18.13 59.22
N THR A 597 10.57 19.01 58.23
CA THR A 597 10.78 18.64 56.84
C THR A 597 12.06 19.24 56.25
N ILE A 598 12.81 18.41 55.51
CA ILE A 598 13.93 18.85 54.66
C ILE A 598 13.49 18.69 53.21
N CYS A 599 13.38 19.79 52.45
CA CYS A 599 12.94 19.77 51.07
C CYS A 599 14.02 20.25 50.09
N LEU A 600 14.17 19.55 48.97
CA LEU A 600 14.84 20.09 47.79
C LEU A 600 13.87 21.02 47.06
N ILE A 601 14.34 22.21 46.71
CA ILE A 601 13.52 23.30 46.17
C ILE A 601 14.17 23.78 44.88
N ASP A 602 13.42 23.68 43.79
CA ASP A 602 13.77 24.28 42.51
C ASP A 602 13.08 25.63 42.30
N THR A 603 13.34 26.28 41.16
CA THR A 603 12.85 27.63 40.83
C THR A 603 11.33 27.78 40.81
N ASN A 604 10.58 26.67 40.78
CA ASN A 604 9.12 26.61 40.76
C ASN A 604 8.48 26.36 42.14
N CYS A 605 9.26 26.36 43.23
CA CYS A 605 8.82 25.95 44.56
C CYS A 605 8.76 27.12 45.56
N ASP A 606 7.89 27.01 46.58
CA ASP A 606 7.75 28.00 47.67
C ASP A 606 8.65 27.59 48.86
N PRO A 607 9.73 28.34 49.15
CA PRO A 607 10.71 27.97 50.16
C PRO A 607 10.22 28.13 51.60
N ASP A 608 9.11 28.85 51.82
CA ASP A 608 8.59 29.12 53.17
C ASP A 608 7.78 27.94 53.73
N LEU A 609 7.47 26.94 52.89
CA LEU A 609 6.67 25.78 53.29
C LEU A 609 7.48 24.65 53.94
N ALA A 610 8.82 24.66 53.82
CA ALA A 610 9.70 23.64 54.39
C ALA A 610 10.54 24.22 55.54
N ASP A 611 10.79 23.41 56.58
CA ASP A 611 11.60 23.86 57.72
C ASP A 611 13.08 24.04 57.35
N ILE A 612 13.58 23.16 56.47
CA ILE A 612 14.93 23.23 55.92
C ILE A 612 14.86 23.12 54.40
N SER A 613 15.18 24.24 53.77
CA SER A 613 15.07 24.47 52.33
C SER A 613 16.44 24.32 51.66
N ILE A 614 16.62 23.29 50.81
CA ILE A 614 17.86 23.05 50.05
C ILE A 614 17.64 23.48 48.59
N PRO A 615 18.18 24.62 48.14
CA PRO A 615 18.05 25.06 46.75
C PRO A 615 18.83 24.11 45.84
N ALA A 616 18.12 23.40 44.97
CA ALA A 616 18.69 22.40 44.10
C ALA A 616 17.76 22.07 42.94
N ASN A 617 18.35 21.79 41.77
CA ASN A 617 17.62 21.29 40.63
C ASN A 617 17.10 19.86 40.95
N ASP A 618 15.79 19.72 41.06
CA ASP A 618 15.04 18.48 41.30
C ASP A 618 14.74 17.71 39.99
N ASP A 619 14.76 18.37 38.84
CA ASP A 619 14.68 17.73 37.51
C ASP A 619 15.93 16.93 37.13
N ALA A 620 17.09 17.24 37.72
CA ALA A 620 18.39 16.65 37.37
C ALA A 620 18.81 15.51 38.31
N ILE A 621 18.86 14.26 37.79
CA ILE A 621 19.30 13.08 38.55
C ILE A 621 20.69 13.26 39.20
N ALA A 622 21.62 13.93 38.52
CA ALA A 622 22.97 14.17 39.05
C ALA A 622 22.94 15.06 40.31
N SER A 623 22.07 16.06 40.32
CA SER A 623 21.83 16.98 41.45
C SER A 623 21.22 16.23 42.62
N ILE A 624 20.12 15.49 42.38
CA ILE A 624 19.47 14.65 43.40
C ILE A 624 20.46 13.66 44.02
N ARG A 625 21.25 12.95 43.20
CA ARG A 625 22.24 11.97 43.69
C ARG A 625 23.33 12.62 44.55
N LEU A 626 23.80 13.80 44.18
CA LEU A 626 24.81 14.53 44.95
C LEU A 626 24.30 14.84 46.35
N ILE A 627 23.06 15.36 46.44
CA ILE A 627 22.45 15.78 47.71
C ILE A 627 22.11 14.56 48.56
N LEU A 628 21.48 13.53 47.99
CA LEU A 628 21.20 12.28 48.69
C LEU A 628 22.47 11.63 49.24
N ASN A 629 23.57 11.64 48.50
CA ASN A 629 24.85 11.09 49.00
C ASN A 629 25.39 11.87 50.19
N LYS A 630 25.24 13.19 50.21
CA LYS A 630 25.64 14.03 51.35
C LYS A 630 24.75 13.78 52.57
N LEU A 631 23.43 13.70 52.38
CA LEU A 631 22.47 13.36 53.45
C LEU A 631 22.76 11.96 54.02
N VAL A 632 23.02 10.98 53.16
CA VAL A 632 23.41 9.62 53.57
C VAL A 632 24.69 9.64 54.41
N SER A 633 25.71 10.40 53.99
CA SER A 633 26.96 10.55 54.75
C SER A 633 26.70 11.14 56.14
N ALA A 634 25.90 12.20 56.22
CA ALA A 634 25.56 12.86 57.48
C ALA A 634 24.78 11.94 58.43
N ILE A 635 23.82 11.17 57.92
CA ILE A 635 23.05 10.19 58.71
C ILE A 635 23.97 9.09 59.25
N CYS A 636 24.89 8.57 58.44
CA CYS A 636 25.85 7.56 58.85
C CYS A 636 26.82 8.07 59.92
N GLU A 637 27.30 9.30 59.77
CA GLU A 637 28.19 9.95 60.73
C GLU A 637 27.49 10.23 62.07
N GLY A 638 26.26 10.74 62.02
CA GLY A 638 25.41 10.97 63.19
C GLY A 638 25.14 9.67 63.96
N ARG A 639 24.79 8.58 63.26
CA ARG A 639 24.61 7.26 63.90
C ARG A 639 25.89 6.71 64.50
N SER A 640 27.02 6.85 63.82
CA SER A 640 28.33 6.38 64.32
C SER A 640 28.80 7.17 65.54
N SER A 641 28.40 8.44 65.65
CA SER A 641 28.66 9.30 66.80
C SER A 641 27.73 8.98 67.97
N TYR A 642 26.45 8.70 67.69
CA TYR A 642 25.49 8.24 68.70
C TYR A 642 25.90 6.90 69.33
N ILE A 643 26.36 5.94 68.51
CA ILE A 643 26.83 4.62 69.00
C ILE A 643 28.14 4.75 69.81
N ARG A 644 28.98 5.76 69.53
CA ARG A 644 30.21 6.03 70.31
C ARG A 644 29.96 6.76 71.62
N ASN A 645 28.87 7.51 71.73
CA ASN A 645 28.50 8.29 72.92
C ASN A 645 27.45 7.59 73.81
N ARG A 646 27.14 6.32 73.53
CA ARG A 646 26.32 5.42 74.34
C ARG A 646 27.21 4.31 74.88
#